data_AF-A0A2W0DCL5-F1
#
_entry.id   AF-A0A2W0DCL5-F1
#
_cell.length_a   1.000
_cell.length_b   1.000
_cell.length_c   1.000
_cell.angle_alpha   90.00
_cell.angle_beta   90.00
_cell.angle_gamma   90.00
#
_symmetry.space_group_name_H-M   'P 1'
#
loop_
_entity.id
_entity.type
_entity.pdbx_description
1 polymer ?
#
loop_
_entity_poly.entity_id
_entity_poly.type
_entity_poly.pdbx_seq_one_letter_code
_entity_poly.pdbx_strand_id
1 'polypeptide(L)'
;MRAVQHGSGTDGSSGHRGTTRLWSRVTAALVAMLIVLAPAATAHATAPVDLGGAYVLDEADALTASQQSKVEQAVQDLYSETQTQLFVVFVPSFTDPTDHTEWGRAVLEQNQIDTDGILLSVAVDERNYDVQQTNETAISSSDVENAVNDSLLPELKQGDWSGAAVAFADGLTQSQAPVDLTSLWILLLVVVVGLIVVVIVIRTRNKRRTAAATKAQEASLADLERTAGGALVTIDDELRTAEQEVGFASAQFGADAAKPFADAVQAAQREVRKAFTIRQQLDDEIPDTPQQRAEWANQIMVICERAHAAIEEQTEAFDQLRSLEDGIEDAAASLAQAVAAAPASVGAAAAALDRVRARYTGRTLATVANNVDQAHQVLAFATERSNAATASIAAGDKGEAVVAVRDAQHALAQVQQLTDGALAAEQSFDEATARAEAMRIDIQGDVAAARSLRSGGPDLAAAVTRAEAVLRQGLDPKDPVAAVDALTRANTEIDQAIAAARGAEEQRRRATQALDAALRDARSRISQARDYVSLHRGGIGPTARTRLSEAQRAYDDAVELAPSNPGQALNAARAAEQYAAAAMDAANDDLGGWGGGQGGGGGAQLGGLVTGIVLGGLLGGRGGSYGGGSFGGGGFGGGGGFSGGGGFGGGGGGGGGGGFSGGGRF
;
A
#
# COMPACT_ATOMS: atom_id res chain seq x y z
N MET A 1 51.63 46.75 -13.24
CA MET A 1 50.64 47.21 -12.25
C MET A 1 49.91 45.96 -11.74
N ARG A 2 50.36 45.29 -10.67
CA ARG A 2 49.97 45.41 -9.22
C ARG A 2 48.44 45.53 -9.03
N ALA A 3 47.72 44.71 -8.25
CA ALA A 3 48.00 43.96 -7.00
C ALA A 3 47.22 42.61 -7.02
N VAL A 4 47.64 41.44 -6.46
CA VAL A 4 48.15 40.99 -5.13
C VAL A 4 47.06 40.78 -4.06
N GLN A 5 46.78 39.49 -3.75
CA GLN A 5 46.48 38.88 -2.42
C GLN A 5 46.42 37.35 -2.62
N HIS A 6 47.50 36.57 -2.46
CA HIS A 6 48.10 35.93 -1.26
C HIS A 6 47.21 34.96 -0.47
N GLY A 7 47.66 33.69 -0.40
CA GLY A 7 47.19 32.67 0.54
C GLY A 7 47.79 31.29 0.22
N SER A 8 49.02 31.05 0.69
CA SER A 8 49.88 29.87 0.45
C SER A 8 49.49 28.63 1.27
N GLY A 9 49.75 27.45 0.71
CA GLY A 9 49.72 26.17 1.43
C GLY A 9 50.97 25.90 2.30
N THR A 10 50.83 24.90 3.18
CA THR A 10 51.87 24.23 3.97
C THR A 10 51.39 22.79 4.20
N ASP A 11 52.12 21.76 3.74
CA ASP A 11 53.09 20.94 4.51
C ASP A 11 52.63 20.63 5.95
N GLY A 12 52.66 19.39 6.47
CA GLY A 12 53.66 18.34 6.27
C GLY A 12 54.42 18.12 7.58
N SER A 13 54.36 16.89 8.09
CA SER A 13 55.29 16.28 9.09
C SER A 13 55.15 16.60 10.59
N SER A 14 54.76 15.55 11.32
CA SER A 14 55.48 14.90 12.44
C SER A 14 56.61 15.63 13.20
N GLY A 15 56.47 15.66 14.53
CA GLY A 15 57.54 15.75 15.55
C GLY A 15 56.89 15.80 16.94
N HIS A 16 56.83 14.74 17.76
CA HIS A 16 57.86 14.06 18.56
C HIS A 16 58.71 14.95 19.47
N ARG A 17 58.57 14.69 20.79
CA ARG A 17 59.51 14.75 21.94
C ARG A 17 58.79 15.34 23.16
N GLY A 18 58.82 14.76 24.35
CA GLY A 18 59.49 13.56 24.83
C GLY A 18 59.70 13.63 26.35
N THR A 19 59.82 12.45 26.96
CA THR A 19 60.60 12.13 28.19
C THR A 19 60.04 12.66 29.52
N THR A 20 59.93 11.86 30.58
CA THR A 20 61.02 11.24 31.36
C THR A 20 60.53 10.00 32.14
N ARG A 21 61.15 8.82 31.97
CA ARG A 21 62.19 8.17 32.84
C ARG A 21 61.63 7.50 34.12
N LEU A 22 62.08 6.35 34.63
CA LEU A 22 63.02 5.27 34.26
C LEU A 22 63.06 4.31 35.50
N TRP A 23 63.66 3.11 35.36
CA TRP A 23 64.07 2.09 36.36
C TRP A 23 63.21 0.82 36.34
N SER A 24 63.73 -0.41 36.37
CA SER A 24 65.08 -0.99 36.20
C SER A 24 64.93 -2.52 36.17
N ARG A 25 65.94 -3.21 35.66
CA ARG A 25 65.99 -4.63 35.29
C ARG A 25 66.39 -5.57 36.46
N VAL A 26 65.82 -6.78 36.45
CA VAL A 26 66.42 -8.12 36.71
C VAL A 26 66.98 -8.48 38.10
N THR A 27 66.39 -9.54 38.69
CA THR A 27 67.00 -10.65 39.48
C THR A 27 65.95 -11.78 39.56
N ALA A 28 66.07 -12.91 38.87
CA ALA A 28 66.86 -14.12 39.19
C ALA A 28 66.36 -14.92 40.44
N ALA A 29 65.69 -16.04 40.14
CA ALA A 29 65.73 -17.37 40.77
C ALA A 29 65.50 -17.57 42.30
N LEU A 30 64.76 -18.66 42.57
CA LEU A 30 64.61 -19.41 43.84
C LEU A 30 63.66 -18.84 44.90
N VAL A 31 62.37 -19.23 44.83
CA VAL A 31 61.71 -20.04 45.87
C VAL A 31 60.62 -20.85 45.16
N ALA A 32 60.91 -22.13 44.90
CA ALA A 32 59.87 -23.14 44.89
C ALA A 32 59.31 -23.21 46.31
N MET A 33 58.01 -23.49 46.42
CA MET A 33 57.30 -23.89 47.66
C MET A 33 56.68 -22.74 48.47
N LEU A 34 55.56 -22.20 47.98
CA LEU A 34 54.39 -22.00 48.83
C LEU A 34 53.11 -22.10 47.98
N ILE A 35 52.56 -23.32 47.99
CA ILE A 35 51.16 -23.60 47.67
C ILE A 35 50.32 -22.82 48.67
N VAL A 36 49.57 -21.82 48.19
CA VAL A 36 48.32 -21.36 48.81
C VAL A 36 47.35 -21.06 47.67
N LEU A 37 46.37 -21.94 47.55
CA LEU A 37 45.08 -21.84 46.86
C LEU A 37 44.80 -20.51 46.15
N ALA A 38 44.98 -20.48 44.83
CA ALA A 38 43.95 -19.87 44.00
C ALA A 38 42.98 -21.00 43.66
N PRO A 39 41.67 -20.88 43.94
CA PRO A 39 40.73 -21.82 43.36
C PRO A 39 40.90 -21.69 41.84
N ALA A 40 41.22 -22.80 41.17
CA ALA A 40 40.76 -22.95 39.81
C ALA A 40 39.27 -22.62 39.89
N ALA A 41 38.82 -21.61 39.15
CA ALA A 41 37.41 -21.48 38.85
C ALA A 41 37.04 -22.80 38.17
N THR A 42 36.59 -23.75 38.97
CA THR A 42 35.81 -24.87 38.54
C THR A 42 34.78 -24.25 37.62
N ALA A 43 34.88 -24.55 36.33
CA ALA A 43 33.81 -24.27 35.39
C ALA A 43 32.64 -25.12 35.89
N HIS A 44 31.90 -24.55 36.83
CA HIS A 44 30.67 -25.11 37.33
C HIS A 44 29.73 -25.06 36.14
N ALA A 45 29.36 -26.22 35.63
CA ALA A 45 28.23 -26.30 34.74
C ALA A 45 27.04 -25.72 35.52
N THR A 46 26.46 -24.65 34.99
CA THR A 46 25.17 -24.12 35.43
C THR A 46 24.11 -25.11 34.94
N ALA A 47 23.95 -26.18 35.71
CA ALA A 47 22.87 -27.13 35.56
C ALA A 47 21.52 -26.42 35.78
N PRO A 48 20.40 -27.02 35.35
CA PRO A 48 19.09 -26.45 35.58
C PRO A 48 18.86 -26.25 37.08
N VAL A 49 18.37 -25.06 37.42
CA VAL A 49 18.29 -24.59 38.81
C VAL A 49 17.11 -25.22 39.56
N ASP A 50 17.30 -25.48 40.86
CA ASP A 50 16.19 -25.74 41.78
C ASP A 50 15.71 -24.40 42.33
N LEU A 51 14.47 -24.04 42.01
CA LEU A 51 13.87 -22.76 42.39
C LEU A 51 13.54 -22.72 43.89
N GLY A 52 13.44 -23.86 44.58
CA GLY A 52 13.22 -23.91 46.03
C GLY A 52 11.91 -23.23 46.49
N GLY A 53 10.96 -23.04 45.58
CA GLY A 53 9.72 -22.29 45.80
C GLY A 53 9.83 -20.77 45.59
N ALA A 54 10.98 -20.27 45.12
CA ALA A 54 11.15 -18.89 44.70
C ALA A 54 10.66 -18.70 43.27
N TYR A 55 10.04 -17.55 43.02
CA TYR A 55 9.61 -17.15 41.67
C TYR A 55 10.65 -16.30 40.94
N VAL A 56 11.64 -15.76 41.67
CA VAL A 56 12.77 -15.02 41.11
C VAL A 56 14.04 -15.60 41.69
N LEU A 57 14.95 -16.05 40.82
CA LEU A 57 16.26 -16.56 41.19
C LEU A 57 17.33 -15.81 40.39
N ASP A 58 18.32 -15.26 41.09
CA ASP A 58 19.45 -14.57 40.49
C ASP A 58 20.76 -15.20 40.96
N GLU A 59 21.29 -16.14 40.17
CA GLU A 59 22.61 -16.75 40.39
C GLU A 59 23.73 -15.99 39.68
N ALA A 60 23.37 -15.05 38.79
CA ALA A 60 24.32 -14.22 38.04
C ALA A 60 24.74 -12.94 38.80
N ASP A 61 24.11 -12.64 39.94
CA ASP A 61 24.26 -11.37 40.68
C ASP A 61 23.96 -10.17 39.76
N ALA A 62 22.93 -10.33 38.91
CA ALA A 62 22.52 -9.36 37.90
C ALA A 62 21.60 -8.26 38.46
N LEU A 63 20.96 -8.50 39.60
CA LEU A 63 19.99 -7.61 40.22
C LEU A 63 20.48 -7.08 41.57
N THR A 64 20.31 -5.79 41.79
CA THR A 64 20.39 -5.24 43.15
C THR A 64 19.18 -5.68 43.99
N ALA A 65 19.28 -5.69 45.32
CA ALA A 65 18.16 -6.03 46.21
C ALA A 65 16.87 -5.22 45.93
N SER A 66 17.01 -3.97 45.50
CA SER A 66 15.86 -3.13 45.14
C SER A 66 15.24 -3.49 43.78
N GLN A 67 16.05 -4.01 42.84
CA GLN A 67 15.57 -4.49 41.55
C GLN A 67 14.92 -5.86 41.70
N GLN A 68 15.53 -6.75 42.47
CA GLN A 68 14.95 -8.05 42.79
C GLN A 68 13.56 -7.89 43.41
N SER A 69 13.40 -7.01 44.40
CA SER A 69 12.09 -6.73 45.01
C SER A 69 11.05 -6.20 44.02
N LYS A 70 11.46 -5.48 42.96
CA LYS A 70 10.54 -5.01 41.91
C LYS A 70 10.12 -6.13 40.98
N VAL A 71 11.05 -7.01 40.61
CA VAL A 71 10.74 -8.18 39.77
C VAL A 71 9.82 -9.13 40.54
N GLU A 72 10.11 -9.40 41.81
CA GLU A 72 9.25 -10.21 42.69
C GLU A 72 7.85 -9.63 42.81
N GLN A 73 7.75 -8.30 42.97
CA GLN A 73 6.45 -7.61 43.00
C GLN A 73 5.70 -7.76 41.68
N ALA A 74 6.34 -7.54 40.53
CA ALA A 74 5.70 -7.65 39.22
C ALA A 74 5.22 -9.08 38.93
N VAL A 75 6.01 -10.09 39.31
CA VAL A 75 5.63 -11.51 39.23
C VAL A 75 4.44 -11.81 40.14
N GLN A 76 4.41 -11.26 41.35
CA GLN A 76 3.30 -11.44 42.29
C GLN A 76 2.02 -10.77 41.80
N ASP A 77 2.13 -9.59 41.19
CA ASP A 77 1.01 -8.85 40.62
C ASP A 77 0.41 -9.63 39.43
N LEU A 78 1.27 -10.15 38.53
CA LEU A 78 0.84 -11.01 37.43
C LEU A 78 0.07 -12.25 37.91
N TYR A 79 0.58 -12.95 38.93
CA TYR A 79 -0.11 -14.12 39.50
C TYR A 79 -1.44 -13.73 40.14
N SER A 80 -1.47 -12.61 40.86
CA SER A 80 -2.68 -12.12 41.51
C SER A 80 -3.80 -11.81 40.50
N GLU A 81 -3.44 -11.30 39.32
CA GLU A 81 -4.40 -10.90 38.28
C GLU A 81 -4.78 -12.03 37.33
N THR A 82 -3.83 -12.85 36.89
CA THR A 82 -4.03 -13.83 35.81
C THR A 82 -4.07 -15.28 36.29
N GLN A 83 -3.75 -15.51 37.57
CA GLN A 83 -3.49 -16.84 38.14
C GLN A 83 -2.38 -17.61 37.41
N THR A 84 -1.59 -16.96 36.55
CA THR A 84 -0.43 -17.54 35.86
C THR A 84 0.84 -17.27 36.66
N GLN A 85 1.61 -18.30 36.93
CA GLN A 85 2.88 -18.24 37.65
C GLN A 85 4.01 -17.89 36.68
N LEU A 86 4.70 -16.77 36.93
CA LEU A 86 5.91 -16.41 36.21
C LEU A 86 7.14 -16.73 37.07
N PHE A 87 8.06 -17.49 36.51
CA PHE A 87 9.35 -17.80 37.10
C PHE A 87 10.43 -17.05 36.32
N VAL A 88 11.28 -16.30 37.01
CA VAL A 88 12.36 -15.51 36.40
C VAL A 88 13.69 -15.98 36.93
N VAL A 89 14.58 -16.39 36.03
CA VAL A 89 15.89 -16.95 36.38
C VAL A 89 16.99 -16.21 35.64
N PHE A 90 17.93 -15.63 36.40
CA PHE A 90 19.17 -15.05 35.88
C PHE A 90 20.35 -15.97 36.21
N VAL A 91 21.04 -16.43 35.17
CA VAL A 91 22.22 -17.30 35.27
C VAL A 91 23.38 -16.73 34.46
N PRO A 92 24.64 -17.07 34.76
CA PRO A 92 25.78 -16.61 33.96
C PRO A 92 25.75 -17.13 32.51
N SER A 93 25.50 -18.43 32.32
CA SER A 93 25.52 -19.11 31.00
C SER A 93 24.67 -20.39 30.99
N PHE A 94 24.21 -20.84 29.82
CA PHE A 94 23.54 -22.14 29.67
C PHE A 94 24.58 -23.21 29.28
N THR A 95 24.87 -24.15 30.18
CA THR A 95 26.04 -25.05 30.00
C THR A 95 25.74 -26.54 30.10
N ASP A 96 24.62 -26.95 30.69
CA ASP A 96 24.18 -28.35 30.72
C ASP A 96 22.66 -28.44 30.87
N PRO A 97 21.87 -28.49 29.78
CA PRO A 97 22.28 -28.43 28.37
C PRO A 97 22.70 -27.03 27.91
N THR A 98 23.49 -26.95 26.82
CA THR A 98 23.91 -25.67 26.22
C THR A 98 22.85 -25.01 25.36
N ASP A 99 21.84 -25.77 24.94
CA ASP A 99 20.70 -25.24 24.20
C ASP A 99 19.74 -24.56 25.19
N HIS A 100 19.44 -23.29 24.94
CA HIS A 100 18.67 -22.46 25.88
C HIS A 100 17.23 -22.97 26.07
N THR A 101 16.65 -23.56 25.04
CA THR A 101 15.31 -24.14 25.05
C THR A 101 15.28 -25.48 25.78
N GLU A 102 16.27 -26.35 25.52
CA GLU A 102 16.45 -27.58 26.31
C GLU A 102 16.70 -27.26 27.80
N TRP A 103 17.44 -26.19 28.09
CA TRP A 103 17.78 -25.77 29.45
C TRP A 103 16.55 -25.27 30.19
N GLY A 104 15.78 -24.37 29.59
CA GLY A 104 14.52 -23.87 30.16
C GLY A 104 13.51 -24.99 30.42
N ARG A 105 13.37 -25.95 29.49
CA ARG A 105 12.52 -27.13 29.72
C ARG A 105 13.02 -27.99 30.87
N ALA A 106 14.33 -28.23 30.96
CA ALA A 106 14.89 -29.01 32.06
C ALA A 106 14.64 -28.35 33.43
N VAL A 107 14.63 -27.01 33.51
CA VAL A 107 14.23 -26.28 34.73
C VAL A 107 12.76 -26.53 35.08
N LEU A 108 11.84 -26.42 34.12
CA LEU A 108 10.42 -26.69 34.35
C LEU A 108 10.19 -28.15 34.81
N GLU A 109 10.84 -29.12 34.17
CA GLU A 109 10.76 -30.54 34.53
C GLU A 109 11.33 -30.82 35.93
N GLN A 110 12.50 -30.26 36.26
CA GLN A 110 13.17 -30.46 37.55
C GLN A 110 12.35 -29.88 38.70
N ASN A 111 11.68 -28.75 38.49
CA ASN A 111 10.85 -28.08 39.50
C ASN A 111 9.39 -28.53 39.50
N GLN A 112 9.04 -29.52 38.67
CA GLN A 112 7.68 -30.08 38.56
C GLN A 112 6.63 -29.02 38.21
N ILE A 113 6.98 -28.06 37.34
CA ILE A 113 6.06 -27.02 36.87
C ILE A 113 5.40 -27.53 35.58
N ASP A 114 4.18 -28.06 35.69
CA ASP A 114 3.46 -28.75 34.61
C ASP A 114 2.24 -27.97 34.07
N THR A 115 1.66 -27.05 34.86
CA THR A 115 0.51 -26.21 34.47
C THR A 115 0.67 -24.75 34.94
N ASP A 116 -0.06 -23.83 34.32
CA ASP A 116 -0.18 -22.41 34.68
C ASP A 116 1.15 -21.66 34.86
N GLY A 117 2.22 -22.08 34.17
CA GLY A 117 3.59 -21.62 34.38
C GLY A 117 4.20 -21.01 33.13
N ILE A 118 4.88 -19.88 33.31
CA ILE A 118 5.78 -19.26 32.33
C ILE A 118 7.15 -19.14 32.98
N LEU A 119 8.20 -19.61 32.32
CA LEU A 119 9.58 -19.46 32.75
C LEU A 119 10.30 -18.50 31.80
N LEU A 120 10.89 -17.44 32.35
CA LEU A 120 11.87 -16.57 31.71
C LEU A 120 13.26 -16.91 32.25
N SER A 121 14.16 -17.39 31.39
CA SER A 121 15.55 -17.68 31.72
C SER A 121 16.48 -16.76 30.95
N VAL A 122 17.43 -16.11 31.61
CA VAL A 122 18.37 -15.17 31.00
C VAL A 122 19.81 -15.55 31.38
N ALA A 123 20.60 -15.91 30.36
CA ALA A 123 22.05 -16.09 30.44
C ALA A 123 22.75 -14.74 30.24
N VAL A 124 23.16 -14.12 31.34
CA VAL A 124 23.63 -12.73 31.40
C VAL A 124 24.95 -12.52 30.66
N ASP A 125 25.92 -13.42 30.83
CA ASP A 125 27.24 -13.29 30.18
C ASP A 125 27.17 -13.59 28.67
N GLU A 126 26.27 -14.49 28.27
CA GLU A 126 26.10 -14.92 26.88
C GLU A 126 25.13 -14.05 26.07
N ARG A 127 24.40 -13.15 26.75
CA ARG A 127 23.30 -12.34 26.20
C ARG A 127 22.31 -13.19 25.42
N ASN A 128 21.85 -14.25 26.07
CA ASN A 128 20.92 -15.23 25.53
C ASN A 128 19.76 -15.41 26.50
N TYR A 129 18.55 -15.62 25.99
CA TYR A 129 17.37 -15.84 26.82
C TYR A 129 16.49 -16.94 26.26
N ASP A 130 15.64 -17.48 27.11
CA ASP A 130 14.61 -18.46 26.75
C ASP A 130 13.33 -18.16 27.53
N VAL A 131 12.20 -18.28 26.84
CA VAL A 131 10.86 -18.22 27.45
C VAL A 131 10.12 -19.50 27.11
N GLN A 132 9.64 -20.17 28.15
CA GLN A 132 8.85 -21.40 28.05
C GLN A 132 7.51 -21.21 28.73
N GLN A 133 6.45 -21.66 28.08
CA GLN A 133 5.10 -21.67 28.61
C GLN A 133 4.59 -23.12 28.72
N THR A 134 3.97 -23.47 29.85
CA THR A 134 3.32 -24.77 30.00
C THR A 134 2.01 -24.85 29.21
N ASN A 135 1.48 -26.06 28.99
CA ASN A 135 0.39 -26.27 28.02
C ASN A 135 -0.99 -25.75 28.47
N GLU A 136 -1.13 -25.35 29.74
CA GLU A 136 -2.41 -24.91 30.33
C GLU A 136 -2.17 -23.61 31.11
N THR A 137 -2.12 -22.47 30.42
CA THR A 137 -2.07 -21.14 31.08
C THR A 137 -3.27 -20.30 30.67
N ALA A 138 -3.72 -19.41 31.54
CA ALA A 138 -4.77 -18.43 31.21
C ALA A 138 -4.34 -17.46 30.07
N ILE A 139 -3.03 -17.24 29.91
CA ILE A 139 -2.48 -16.35 28.90
C ILE A 139 -2.29 -17.09 27.58
N SER A 140 -2.74 -16.50 26.47
CA SER A 140 -2.57 -17.12 25.15
C SER A 140 -1.10 -17.06 24.69
N SER A 141 -0.66 -18.06 23.92
CA SER A 141 0.71 -18.08 23.39
C SER A 141 1.03 -16.85 22.52
N SER A 142 0.03 -16.27 21.85
CA SER A 142 0.19 -15.01 21.12
C SER A 142 0.43 -13.81 22.04
N ASP A 143 -0.19 -13.77 23.21
CA ASP A 143 0.02 -12.69 24.17
C ASP A 143 1.41 -12.79 24.81
N VAL A 144 1.89 -14.02 25.06
CA VAL A 144 3.27 -14.27 25.50
C VAL A 144 4.27 -13.83 24.44
N GLU A 145 4.04 -14.19 23.17
CA GLU A 145 4.89 -13.75 22.05
C GLU A 145 4.92 -12.22 21.92
N ASN A 146 3.78 -11.55 22.06
CA ASN A 146 3.71 -10.09 22.04
C ASN A 146 4.47 -9.47 23.21
N ALA A 147 4.30 -9.99 24.44
CA ALA A 147 5.04 -9.52 25.61
C ALA A 147 6.57 -9.72 25.44
N VAL A 148 7.00 -10.81 24.80
CA VAL A 148 8.42 -11.03 24.46
C VAL A 148 8.92 -9.95 23.50
N ASN A 149 8.19 -9.69 22.42
CA ASN A 149 8.63 -8.80 21.35
C ASN A 149 8.56 -7.31 21.72
N ASP A 150 7.47 -6.90 22.37
CA ASP A 150 7.15 -5.49 22.59
C ASP A 150 7.68 -4.98 23.93
N SER A 151 7.83 -5.85 24.94
CA SER A 151 8.21 -5.45 26.30
C SER A 151 9.54 -6.03 26.77
N LEU A 152 9.80 -7.33 26.56
CA LEU A 152 11.00 -8.01 27.08
C LEU A 152 12.25 -7.65 26.27
N LEU A 153 12.22 -7.85 24.94
CA LEU A 153 13.38 -7.68 24.06
C LEU A 153 13.97 -6.25 24.05
N PRO A 154 13.17 -5.17 24.05
CA PRO A 154 13.71 -3.81 24.08
C PRO A 154 14.59 -3.55 25.30
N GLU A 155 14.21 -4.06 26.46
CA GLU A 155 14.93 -3.85 27.72
C GLU A 155 16.17 -4.76 27.82
N LEU A 156 16.08 -6.03 27.39
CA LEU A 156 17.24 -6.92 27.31
C LEU A 156 18.36 -6.35 26.42
N LYS A 157 17.99 -5.73 25.28
CA LYS A 157 18.95 -5.07 24.37
C LYS A 157 19.65 -3.88 25.03
N GLN A 158 18.94 -3.15 25.90
CA GLN A 158 19.48 -2.03 26.65
C GLN A 158 20.36 -2.47 27.83
N GLY A 159 20.36 -3.77 28.16
CA GLY A 159 21.08 -4.32 29.31
C GLY A 159 20.39 -4.06 30.64
N ASP A 160 19.10 -3.72 30.63
CA ASP A 160 18.29 -3.59 31.85
C ASP A 160 17.57 -4.91 32.14
N TRP A 161 18.27 -5.81 32.85
CA TRP A 161 17.74 -7.12 33.24
C TRP A 161 16.49 -7.02 34.12
N SER A 162 16.49 -6.05 35.03
CA SER A 162 15.38 -5.80 35.95
C SER A 162 14.17 -5.22 35.23
N GLY A 163 14.40 -4.24 34.35
CA GLY A 163 13.38 -3.62 33.52
C GLY A 163 12.76 -4.63 32.57
N ALA A 164 13.56 -5.53 31.99
CA ALA A 164 13.09 -6.55 31.08
C ALA A 164 12.13 -7.54 31.75
N ALA A 165 12.47 -8.04 32.94
CA ALA A 165 11.61 -8.96 33.67
C ALA A 165 10.31 -8.28 34.16
N VAL A 166 10.38 -7.03 34.63
CA VAL A 166 9.21 -6.25 35.03
C VAL A 166 8.31 -5.94 33.83
N ALA A 167 8.88 -5.43 32.74
CA ALA A 167 8.13 -5.09 31.53
C ALA A 167 7.47 -6.32 30.89
N PHE A 168 8.13 -7.48 30.96
CA PHE A 168 7.56 -8.74 30.52
C PHE A 168 6.36 -9.14 31.38
N ALA A 169 6.48 -9.12 32.71
CA ALA A 169 5.37 -9.39 33.62
C ALA A 169 4.19 -8.43 33.40
N ASP A 170 4.46 -7.13 33.26
CA ASP A 170 3.44 -6.10 33.02
C ASP A 170 2.74 -6.29 31.66
N GLY A 171 3.49 -6.67 30.61
CA GLY A 171 2.95 -6.94 29.28
C GLY A 171 2.01 -8.16 29.28
N LEU A 172 2.36 -9.20 30.04
CA LEU A 172 1.52 -10.37 30.26
C LEU A 172 0.23 -9.99 31.01
N THR A 173 0.31 -9.15 32.04
CA THR A 173 -0.85 -8.66 32.81
C THR A 173 -1.79 -7.80 31.95
N GLN A 174 -1.25 -6.87 31.17
CA GLN A 174 -2.04 -5.97 30.32
C GLN A 174 -2.79 -6.69 29.21
N SER A 175 -2.29 -7.84 28.75
CA SER A 175 -2.95 -8.67 27.74
C SER A 175 -4.26 -9.32 28.24
N GLN A 176 -4.42 -9.47 29.56
CA GLN A 176 -5.56 -10.18 30.17
C GLN A 176 -6.61 -9.27 30.82
N ALA A 177 -6.38 -7.96 30.88
CA ALA A 177 -7.30 -7.04 31.56
C ALA A 177 -8.69 -7.04 30.90
N PRO A 178 -9.77 -7.50 31.57
CA PRO A 178 -11.13 -7.23 31.13
C PRO A 178 -11.37 -5.73 31.26
N VAL A 179 -12.18 -5.13 30.38
CA VAL A 179 -12.62 -3.73 30.55
C VAL A 179 -13.22 -3.53 31.95
N ASP A 180 -12.51 -2.79 32.80
CA ASP A 180 -12.86 -2.64 34.21
C ASP A 180 -14.02 -1.65 34.40
N LEU A 181 -15.19 -2.20 34.75
CA LEU A 181 -16.44 -1.48 34.98
C LEU A 181 -16.72 -1.22 36.48
N THR A 182 -15.76 -1.49 37.38
CA THR A 182 -15.97 -1.29 38.83
C THR A 182 -15.71 0.16 39.28
N SER A 183 -14.89 0.90 38.53
CA SER A 183 -14.77 2.36 38.65
C SER A 183 -16.10 3.09 38.43
N LEU A 184 -17.06 2.50 37.70
CA LEU A 184 -18.34 3.13 37.41
C LEU A 184 -19.25 3.32 38.62
N TRP A 185 -19.20 2.47 39.65
CA TRP A 185 -20.14 2.59 40.78
C TRP A 185 -19.71 3.61 41.84
N ILE A 186 -18.40 3.79 42.05
CA ILE A 186 -17.85 4.83 42.95
C ILE A 186 -17.78 6.17 42.20
N LEU A 187 -17.46 6.15 40.90
CA LEU A 187 -17.55 7.32 40.04
C LEU A 187 -19.00 7.80 39.88
N LEU A 188 -20.01 6.92 39.81
CA LEU A 188 -21.43 7.33 39.76
C LEU A 188 -21.87 8.12 41.01
N LEU A 189 -21.39 7.75 42.22
CA LEU A 189 -21.75 8.46 43.45
C LEU A 189 -21.04 9.83 43.56
N VAL A 190 -19.77 9.91 43.15
CA VAL A 190 -19.01 11.19 43.08
C VAL A 190 -19.52 12.07 41.94
N VAL A 191 -19.93 11.48 40.82
CA VAL A 191 -20.51 12.16 39.65
C VAL A 191 -21.89 12.70 39.96
N VAL A 192 -22.75 12.03 40.75
CA VAL A 192 -24.07 12.57 41.12
C VAL A 192 -23.95 13.78 42.05
N VAL A 193 -23.07 13.74 43.05
CA VAL A 193 -22.83 14.90 43.94
C VAL A 193 -22.11 16.03 43.20
N GLY A 194 -21.16 15.70 42.33
CA GLY A 194 -20.51 16.64 41.40
C GLY A 194 -21.49 17.26 40.40
N LEU A 195 -22.43 16.49 39.84
CA LEU A 195 -23.47 16.95 38.91
C LEU A 195 -24.43 17.93 39.57
N ILE A 196 -24.79 17.75 40.84
CA ILE A 196 -25.69 18.68 41.53
C ILE A 196 -25.02 20.05 41.70
N VAL A 197 -23.73 20.09 42.07
CA VAL A 197 -22.95 21.34 42.19
C VAL A 197 -22.69 21.95 40.81
N VAL A 198 -22.35 21.13 39.80
CA VAL A 198 -22.12 21.56 38.42
C VAL A 198 -23.41 22.06 37.76
N VAL A 199 -24.57 21.47 38.02
CA VAL A 199 -25.87 21.93 37.50
C VAL A 199 -26.26 23.28 38.12
N ILE A 200 -26.00 23.52 39.40
CA ILE A 200 -26.25 24.82 40.06
C ILE A 200 -25.31 25.90 39.51
N VAL A 201 -24.03 25.58 39.27
CA VAL A 201 -23.03 26.49 38.67
C VAL A 201 -23.31 26.72 37.18
N ILE A 202 -23.71 25.71 36.42
CA ILE A 202 -24.10 25.82 35.01
C ILE A 202 -25.38 26.65 34.90
N ARG A 203 -26.40 26.47 35.74
CA ARG A 203 -27.66 27.23 35.64
C ARG A 203 -27.49 28.72 35.93
N THR A 204 -26.57 29.09 36.82
CA THR A 204 -26.22 30.49 37.11
C THR A 204 -25.28 31.09 36.05
N ARG A 205 -24.38 30.28 35.46
CA ARG A 205 -23.45 30.71 34.40
C ARG A 205 -24.09 30.75 33.01
N ASN A 206 -25.09 29.91 32.72
CA ASN A 206 -25.78 29.86 31.42
C ASN A 206 -26.70 31.08 31.24
N LYS A 207 -27.27 31.64 32.32
CA LYS A 207 -28.06 32.89 32.28
C LYS A 207 -27.22 34.13 31.95
N ARG A 208 -25.90 34.10 32.23
CA ARG A 208 -24.94 35.15 31.84
C ARG A 208 -24.31 34.90 30.45
N ARG A 209 -24.17 33.63 30.04
CA ARG A 209 -23.67 33.23 28.71
C ARG A 209 -24.69 33.44 27.59
N THR A 210 -25.99 33.26 27.83
CA THR A 210 -27.02 33.57 26.82
C THR A 210 -27.10 35.07 26.54
N ALA A 211 -27.02 35.94 27.56
CA ALA A 211 -26.99 37.39 27.36
C ALA A 211 -25.70 37.89 26.67
N ALA A 212 -24.55 37.26 26.93
CA ALA A 212 -23.29 37.57 26.23
C ALA A 212 -23.26 37.04 24.79
N ALA A 213 -23.87 35.88 24.53
CA ALA A 213 -24.01 35.32 23.19
C ALA A 213 -24.96 36.15 22.31
N THR A 214 -26.08 36.65 22.85
CA THR A 214 -26.98 37.56 22.12
C THR A 214 -26.30 38.88 21.78
N LYS A 215 -25.54 39.49 22.72
CA LYS A 215 -24.76 40.71 22.42
C LYS A 215 -23.64 40.49 21.39
N ALA A 216 -22.98 39.33 21.41
CA ALA A 216 -21.97 38.98 20.40
C ALA A 216 -22.59 38.72 19.02
N GLN A 217 -23.79 38.14 18.98
CA GLN A 217 -24.55 37.93 17.75
C GLN A 217 -25.09 39.24 17.16
N GLU A 218 -25.54 40.18 18.00
CA GLU A 218 -25.93 41.53 17.57
C GLU A 218 -24.74 42.36 17.07
N ALA A 219 -23.57 42.25 17.71
CA ALA A 219 -22.35 42.94 17.27
C ALA A 219 -21.85 42.42 15.92
N SER A 220 -21.79 41.09 15.75
CA SER A 220 -21.39 40.49 14.46
C SER A 220 -22.35 40.80 13.32
N LEU A 221 -23.66 40.88 13.60
CA LEU A 221 -24.65 41.33 12.62
C LEU A 221 -24.45 42.80 12.22
N ALA A 222 -24.21 43.69 13.19
CA ALA A 222 -23.95 45.10 12.91
C ALA A 222 -22.66 45.31 12.10
N ASP A 223 -21.64 44.49 12.32
CA ASP A 223 -20.40 44.52 11.53
C ASP A 223 -20.62 44.00 10.11
N LEU A 224 -21.41 42.94 9.94
CA LEU A 224 -21.80 42.41 8.63
C LEU A 224 -22.59 43.45 7.81
N GLU A 225 -23.56 44.12 8.43
CA GLU A 225 -24.35 45.17 7.76
C GLU A 225 -23.53 46.40 7.40
N ARG A 226 -22.56 46.78 8.25
CA ARG A 226 -21.61 47.86 7.94
C ARG A 226 -20.75 47.49 6.75
N THR A 227 -20.29 46.25 6.69
CA THR A 227 -19.49 45.72 5.57
C THR A 227 -20.30 45.71 4.28
N ALA A 228 -21.54 45.20 4.32
CA ALA A 228 -22.46 45.23 3.18
C ALA A 228 -22.77 46.66 2.70
N GLY A 229 -22.95 47.61 3.62
CA GLY A 229 -23.12 49.02 3.30
C GLY A 229 -21.88 49.65 2.64
N GLY A 230 -20.67 49.31 3.12
CA GLY A 230 -19.42 49.75 2.50
C GLY A 230 -19.21 49.17 1.10
N ALA A 231 -19.58 47.90 0.89
CA ALA A 231 -19.53 47.25 -0.41
C ALA A 231 -20.47 47.92 -1.43
N LEU A 232 -21.66 48.36 -1.00
CA LEU A 232 -22.60 49.11 -1.85
C LEU A 232 -22.05 50.47 -2.32
N VAL A 233 -21.35 51.19 -1.46
CA VAL A 233 -20.72 52.47 -1.84
C VAL A 233 -19.58 52.22 -2.83
N THR A 234 -18.75 51.22 -2.54
CA THR A 234 -17.61 50.85 -3.39
C THR A 234 -18.05 50.48 -4.80
N ILE A 235 -19.07 49.61 -4.92
CA ILE A 235 -19.55 49.19 -6.24
C ILE A 235 -20.27 50.31 -7.01
N ASP A 236 -20.87 51.30 -6.32
CA ASP A 236 -21.49 52.47 -6.97
C ASP A 236 -20.42 53.38 -7.61
N ASP A 237 -19.32 53.64 -6.87
CA ASP A 237 -18.17 54.39 -7.38
C ASP A 237 -17.47 53.65 -8.55
N GLU A 238 -17.33 52.32 -8.44
CA GLU A 238 -16.79 51.46 -9.51
C GLU A 238 -17.68 51.48 -10.75
N LEU A 239 -19.00 51.39 -10.60
CA LEU A 239 -19.94 51.47 -11.72
C LEU A 239 -19.84 52.80 -12.46
N ARG A 240 -19.73 53.92 -11.72
CA ARG A 240 -19.55 55.24 -12.32
C ARG A 240 -18.24 55.34 -13.10
N THR A 241 -17.18 54.73 -12.57
CA THR A 241 -15.87 54.67 -13.24
C THR A 241 -15.96 53.78 -14.50
N ALA A 242 -16.56 52.61 -14.39
CA ALA A 242 -16.74 51.67 -15.50
C ALA A 242 -17.60 52.26 -16.63
N GLU A 243 -18.63 53.06 -16.32
CA GLU A 243 -19.40 53.80 -17.33
C GLU A 243 -18.55 54.78 -18.13
N GLN A 244 -17.60 55.47 -17.48
CA GLN A 244 -16.65 56.36 -18.14
C GLN A 244 -15.68 55.57 -19.01
N GLU A 245 -15.16 54.45 -18.50
CA GLU A 245 -14.26 53.55 -19.24
C GLU A 245 -14.92 52.93 -20.47
N VAL A 246 -16.21 52.54 -20.41
CA VAL A 246 -16.96 52.10 -21.60
C VAL A 246 -17.01 53.21 -22.65
N GLY A 247 -17.14 54.47 -22.24
CA GLY A 247 -17.09 55.63 -23.13
C GLY A 247 -15.73 55.78 -23.80
N PHE A 248 -14.64 55.65 -23.04
CA PHE A 248 -13.27 55.67 -23.59
C PHE A 248 -12.99 54.49 -24.51
N ALA A 249 -13.38 53.27 -24.11
CA ALA A 249 -13.24 52.06 -24.90
C ALA A 249 -14.00 52.16 -26.23
N SER A 250 -15.23 52.70 -26.21
CA SER A 250 -16.02 52.91 -27.43
C SER A 250 -15.38 53.93 -28.38
N ALA A 251 -14.70 54.95 -27.84
CA ALA A 251 -14.02 55.96 -28.64
C ALA A 251 -12.71 55.43 -29.25
N GLN A 252 -11.98 54.58 -28.51
CA GLN A 252 -10.70 54.02 -28.93
C GLN A 252 -10.87 52.82 -29.89
N PHE A 253 -11.75 51.89 -29.55
CA PHE A 253 -11.90 50.58 -30.23
C PHE A 253 -13.20 50.45 -31.02
N GLY A 254 -14.08 51.45 -30.98
CA GLY A 254 -15.38 51.42 -31.65
C GLY A 254 -16.50 50.79 -30.81
N ALA A 255 -17.74 51.12 -31.17
CA ALA A 255 -18.93 50.73 -30.40
C ALA A 255 -19.19 49.21 -30.39
N ASP A 256 -18.84 48.50 -31.48
CA ASP A 256 -19.06 47.05 -31.57
C ASP A 256 -18.09 46.27 -30.66
N ALA A 257 -16.82 46.72 -30.57
CA ALA A 257 -15.82 46.12 -29.69
C ALA A 257 -16.10 46.40 -28.20
N ALA A 258 -16.62 47.59 -27.88
CA ALA A 258 -16.99 47.98 -26.50
C ALA A 258 -18.32 47.38 -26.00
N LYS A 259 -19.08 46.72 -26.88
CA LYS A 259 -20.41 46.18 -26.57
C LYS A 259 -20.42 45.22 -25.36
N PRO A 260 -19.50 44.24 -25.24
CA PRO A 260 -19.50 43.32 -24.10
C PRO A 260 -19.30 44.03 -22.75
N PHE A 261 -18.43 45.04 -22.71
CA PHE A 261 -18.20 45.84 -21.51
C PHE A 261 -19.42 46.71 -21.19
N ALA A 262 -20.02 47.34 -22.20
CA ALA A 262 -21.27 48.10 -22.03
C ALA A 262 -22.40 47.21 -21.47
N ASP A 263 -22.55 45.99 -22.01
CA ASP A 263 -23.57 45.04 -21.58
C ASP A 263 -23.30 44.54 -20.14
N ALA A 264 -22.03 44.31 -19.78
CA ALA A 264 -21.61 43.91 -18.43
C ALA A 264 -21.87 45.01 -17.39
N VAL A 265 -21.50 46.27 -17.68
CA VAL A 265 -21.79 47.43 -16.82
C VAL A 265 -23.30 47.60 -16.65
N GLN A 266 -24.07 47.47 -17.73
CA GLN A 266 -25.53 47.56 -17.64
C GLN A 266 -26.15 46.42 -16.82
N ALA A 267 -25.58 45.20 -16.89
CA ALA A 267 -26.00 44.09 -16.06
C ALA A 267 -25.66 44.33 -14.57
N ALA A 268 -24.44 44.77 -14.28
CA ALA A 268 -23.99 45.12 -12.94
C ALA A 268 -24.88 46.22 -12.32
N GLN A 269 -25.23 47.28 -13.07
CA GLN A 269 -26.19 48.30 -12.64
C GLN A 269 -27.54 47.72 -12.21
N ARG A 270 -28.08 46.75 -12.98
CA ARG A 270 -29.36 46.11 -12.64
C ARG A 270 -29.27 45.29 -11.35
N GLU A 271 -28.18 44.56 -11.16
CA GLU A 271 -27.98 43.77 -9.94
C GLU A 271 -27.75 44.67 -8.71
N VAL A 272 -26.91 45.70 -8.83
CA VAL A 272 -26.67 46.67 -7.74
C VAL A 272 -27.95 47.40 -7.33
N ARG A 273 -28.85 47.73 -8.28
CA ARG A 273 -30.20 48.25 -7.94
C ARG A 273 -31.02 47.28 -7.08
N LYS A 274 -30.90 45.97 -7.31
CA LYS A 274 -31.56 44.96 -6.43
C LYS A 274 -30.92 44.97 -5.05
N ALA A 275 -29.60 45.06 -4.96
CA ALA A 275 -28.91 45.15 -3.66
C ALA A 275 -29.32 46.41 -2.87
N PHE A 276 -29.50 47.56 -3.53
CA PHE A 276 -30.08 48.76 -2.89
C PHE A 276 -31.53 48.56 -2.45
N THR A 277 -32.33 47.77 -3.18
CA THR A 277 -33.69 47.41 -2.76
C THR A 277 -33.67 46.53 -1.50
N ILE A 278 -32.75 45.58 -1.42
CA ILE A 278 -32.53 44.75 -0.22
C ILE A 278 -32.05 45.62 0.95
N ARG A 279 -31.16 46.59 0.68
CA ARG A 279 -30.71 47.55 1.70
C ARG A 279 -31.85 48.40 2.24
N GLN A 280 -32.77 48.83 1.37
CA GLN A 280 -33.96 49.58 1.78
C GLN A 280 -34.87 48.75 2.70
N GLN A 281 -34.96 47.44 2.50
CA GLN A 281 -35.71 46.54 3.38
C GLN A 281 -35.03 46.40 4.75
N LEU A 282 -33.69 46.27 4.79
CA LEU A 282 -32.92 46.24 6.04
C LEU A 282 -33.04 47.53 6.87
N ASP A 283 -33.28 48.67 6.21
CA ASP A 283 -33.38 49.99 6.85
C ASP A 283 -34.84 50.39 7.18
N ASP A 284 -35.82 49.48 7.03
CA ASP A 284 -37.23 49.78 7.30
C ASP A 284 -37.58 49.80 8.81
N GLU A 285 -38.81 50.24 9.14
CA GLU A 285 -39.27 50.36 10.54
C GLU A 285 -39.79 49.03 11.13
N ILE A 286 -39.88 47.97 10.34
CA ILE A 286 -40.40 46.66 10.75
C ILE A 286 -39.25 45.84 11.31
N PRO A 287 -39.30 45.39 12.59
CA PRO A 287 -38.20 44.62 13.16
C PRO A 287 -38.03 43.25 12.48
N ASP A 288 -37.01 43.11 11.64
CA ASP A 288 -36.60 41.83 11.09
C ASP A 288 -35.89 40.95 12.13
N THR A 289 -35.96 39.64 11.92
CA THR A 289 -35.18 38.70 12.74
C THR A 289 -33.67 38.83 12.46
N PRO A 290 -32.79 38.59 13.46
CA PRO A 290 -31.34 38.63 13.25
C PRO A 290 -30.85 37.71 12.11
N GLN A 291 -31.54 36.58 11.87
CA GLN A 291 -31.24 35.67 10.78
C GLN A 291 -31.56 36.27 9.41
N GLN A 292 -32.72 36.91 9.26
CA GLN A 292 -33.11 37.57 8.00
C GLN A 292 -32.18 38.73 7.67
N ARG A 293 -31.80 39.52 8.67
CA ARG A 293 -30.85 40.62 8.50
C ARG A 293 -29.47 40.14 8.04
N ALA A 294 -28.98 39.06 8.64
CA ALA A 294 -27.73 38.43 8.23
C ALA A 294 -27.82 37.88 6.80
N GLU A 295 -28.94 37.24 6.44
CA GLU A 295 -29.17 36.71 5.11
C GLU A 295 -29.16 37.83 4.05
N TRP A 296 -29.91 38.90 4.26
CA TRP A 296 -29.97 40.05 3.36
C TRP A 296 -28.63 40.79 3.25
N ALA A 297 -27.91 40.98 4.35
CA ALA A 297 -26.56 41.57 4.32
C ALA A 297 -25.57 40.71 3.51
N ASN A 298 -25.63 39.38 3.64
CA ASN A 298 -24.85 38.47 2.81
C ASN A 298 -25.28 38.50 1.33
N GLN A 299 -26.58 38.58 1.05
CA GLN A 299 -27.08 38.71 -0.33
C GLN A 299 -26.56 40.00 -1.00
N ILE A 300 -26.55 41.12 -0.27
CA ILE A 300 -25.96 42.38 -0.75
C ILE A 300 -24.48 42.17 -1.09
N MET A 301 -23.68 41.58 -0.20
CA MET A 301 -22.25 41.34 -0.46
C MET A 301 -22.04 40.47 -1.70
N VAL A 302 -22.78 39.37 -1.84
CA VAL A 302 -22.66 38.48 -3.01
C VAL A 302 -23.03 39.22 -4.31
N ILE A 303 -24.04 40.09 -4.29
CA ILE A 303 -24.39 40.89 -5.47
C ILE A 303 -23.27 41.86 -5.81
N CYS A 304 -22.73 42.58 -4.81
CA CYS A 304 -21.63 43.53 -5.02
C CYS A 304 -20.36 42.83 -5.53
N GLU A 305 -19.98 41.70 -4.94
CA GLU A 305 -18.81 40.91 -5.38
C GLU A 305 -18.93 40.41 -6.82
N ARG A 306 -20.13 39.94 -7.22
CA ARG A 306 -20.38 39.51 -8.59
C ARG A 306 -20.35 40.66 -9.58
N ALA A 307 -20.91 41.81 -9.21
CA ALA A 307 -20.87 43.02 -10.03
C ALA A 307 -19.43 43.51 -10.20
N HIS A 308 -18.65 43.55 -9.12
CA HIS A 308 -17.23 43.90 -9.13
C HIS A 308 -16.44 42.99 -10.08
N ALA A 309 -16.55 41.67 -9.90
CA ALA A 309 -15.84 40.69 -10.73
C ALA A 309 -16.18 40.83 -12.22
N ALA A 310 -17.46 41.07 -12.56
CA ALA A 310 -17.89 41.24 -13.94
C ALA A 310 -17.35 42.54 -14.58
N ILE A 311 -17.18 43.60 -13.80
CA ILE A 311 -16.58 44.86 -14.26
C ILE A 311 -15.06 44.66 -14.46
N GLU A 312 -14.38 44.08 -13.48
CA GLU A 312 -12.93 43.86 -13.51
C GLU A 312 -12.49 42.97 -14.68
N GLU A 313 -13.22 41.89 -14.96
CA GLU A 313 -12.94 41.00 -16.09
C GLU A 313 -12.93 41.76 -17.43
N GLN A 314 -13.87 42.71 -17.61
CA GLN A 314 -13.94 43.50 -18.83
C GLN A 314 -12.87 44.58 -18.87
N THR A 315 -12.56 45.22 -17.73
CA THR A 315 -11.44 46.17 -17.61
C THR A 315 -10.12 45.50 -18.00
N GLU A 316 -9.83 44.30 -17.46
CA GLU A 316 -8.61 43.55 -17.78
C GLU A 316 -8.53 43.17 -19.26
N ALA A 317 -9.66 42.78 -19.87
CA ALA A 317 -9.71 42.48 -21.31
C ALA A 317 -9.36 43.71 -22.18
N PHE A 318 -9.79 44.92 -21.78
CA PHE A 318 -9.46 46.15 -22.48
C PHE A 318 -8.02 46.61 -22.24
N ASP A 319 -7.49 46.43 -21.04
CA ASP A 319 -6.07 46.68 -20.75
C ASP A 319 -5.17 45.76 -21.57
N GLN A 320 -5.57 44.50 -21.75
CA GLN A 320 -4.89 43.58 -22.66
C GLN A 320 -4.96 44.07 -24.12
N LEU A 321 -6.12 44.51 -24.62
CA LEU A 321 -6.23 45.08 -25.97
C LEU A 321 -5.33 46.32 -26.16
N ARG A 322 -5.28 47.20 -25.16
CA ARG A 322 -4.42 48.39 -25.19
C ARG A 322 -2.93 48.01 -25.17
N SER A 323 -2.53 47.04 -24.36
CA SER A 323 -1.16 46.53 -24.34
C SER A 323 -0.73 45.95 -25.69
N LEU A 324 -1.68 45.32 -26.41
CA LEU A 324 -1.45 44.77 -27.76
C LEU A 324 -1.34 45.89 -28.81
N GLU A 325 -2.15 46.95 -28.72
CA GLU A 325 -2.04 48.13 -29.60
C GLU A 325 -0.73 48.90 -29.40
N ASP A 326 -0.19 48.94 -28.17
CA ASP A 326 1.06 49.63 -27.87
C ASP A 326 2.27 48.92 -28.51
N GLY A 327 2.26 47.59 -28.55
CA GLY A 327 3.33 46.77 -29.15
C GLY A 327 3.08 46.34 -30.61
N ILE A 328 2.00 46.80 -31.24
CA ILE A 328 1.53 46.21 -32.51
C ILE A 328 2.52 46.38 -33.67
N GLU A 329 3.28 47.47 -33.71
CA GLU A 329 4.24 47.76 -34.77
C GLU A 329 5.44 46.79 -34.72
N ASP A 330 5.99 46.56 -33.53
CA ASP A 330 7.07 45.58 -33.31
C ASP A 330 6.59 44.15 -33.56
N ALA A 331 5.36 43.83 -33.14
CA ALA A 331 4.73 42.54 -33.39
C ALA A 331 4.51 42.29 -34.88
N ALA A 332 4.02 43.27 -35.63
CA ALA A 332 3.84 43.19 -37.08
C ALA A 332 5.17 43.06 -37.82
N ALA A 333 6.21 43.78 -37.41
CA ALA A 333 7.55 43.66 -37.99
C ALA A 333 8.14 42.26 -37.75
N SER A 334 8.01 41.73 -36.54
CA SER A 334 8.46 40.38 -36.17
C SER A 334 7.69 39.30 -36.95
N LEU A 335 6.37 39.45 -37.07
CA LEU A 335 5.51 38.57 -37.86
C LEU A 335 5.92 38.57 -39.34
N ALA A 336 6.15 39.74 -39.94
CA ALA A 336 6.55 39.84 -41.34
C ALA A 336 7.88 39.12 -41.62
N GLN A 337 8.86 39.22 -40.70
CA GLN A 337 10.11 38.46 -40.79
C GLN A 337 9.86 36.94 -40.70
N ALA A 338 8.98 36.50 -39.79
CA ALA A 338 8.68 35.09 -39.60
C ALA A 338 7.93 34.49 -40.81
N VAL A 339 6.97 35.23 -41.37
CA VAL A 339 6.27 34.86 -42.62
C VAL A 339 7.26 34.79 -43.80
N ALA A 340 8.20 35.72 -43.90
CA ALA A 340 9.22 35.71 -44.95
C ALA A 340 10.20 34.52 -44.84
N ALA A 341 10.43 34.00 -43.62
CA ALA A 341 11.29 32.85 -43.38
C ALA A 341 10.59 31.49 -43.58
N ALA A 342 9.27 31.43 -43.38
CA ALA A 342 8.47 30.20 -43.44
C ALA A 342 8.56 29.39 -44.75
N PRO A 343 8.69 29.98 -45.96
CA PRO A 343 8.85 29.22 -47.20
C PRO A 343 10.03 28.25 -47.18
N ALA A 344 11.13 28.58 -46.48
CA ALA A 344 12.29 27.69 -46.36
C ALA A 344 11.95 26.43 -45.56
N SER A 345 11.19 26.57 -44.46
CA SER A 345 10.73 25.45 -43.64
C SER A 345 9.76 24.54 -44.40
N VAL A 346 8.82 25.13 -45.17
CA VAL A 346 7.92 24.36 -46.02
C VAL A 346 8.69 23.61 -47.11
N GLY A 347 9.70 24.22 -47.72
CA GLY A 347 10.59 23.55 -48.68
C GLY A 347 11.39 22.40 -48.06
N ALA A 348 11.89 22.56 -46.83
CA ALA A 348 12.58 21.49 -46.11
C ALA A 348 11.65 20.32 -45.77
N ALA A 349 10.41 20.62 -45.33
CA ALA A 349 9.38 19.62 -45.09
C ALA A 349 8.98 18.87 -46.37
N ALA A 350 8.85 19.56 -47.52
CA ALA A 350 8.60 18.94 -48.82
C ALA A 350 9.72 17.96 -49.19
N ALA A 351 10.98 18.38 -49.08
CA ALA A 351 12.13 17.53 -49.36
C ALA A 351 12.20 16.30 -48.43
N ALA A 352 11.84 16.46 -47.15
CA ALA A 352 11.76 15.34 -46.21
C ALA A 352 10.65 14.36 -46.59
N LEU A 353 9.46 14.86 -46.92
CA LEU A 353 8.34 14.02 -47.32
C LEU A 353 8.63 13.26 -48.63
N ASP A 354 9.36 13.86 -49.57
CA ASP A 354 9.79 13.17 -50.80
C ASP A 354 10.79 12.04 -50.52
N ARG A 355 11.72 12.22 -49.56
CA ARG A 355 12.59 11.11 -49.09
C ARG A 355 11.77 9.99 -48.46
N VAL A 356 10.78 10.34 -47.62
CA VAL A 356 9.87 9.36 -47.01
C VAL A 356 9.08 8.62 -48.09
N ARG A 357 8.50 9.31 -49.07
CA ARG A 357 7.74 8.72 -50.20
C ARG A 357 8.60 7.82 -51.09
N ALA A 358 9.88 8.13 -51.24
CA ALA A 358 10.80 7.30 -52.02
C ALA A 358 11.11 5.95 -51.33
N ARG A 359 11.09 5.92 -50.00
CA ARG A 359 11.50 4.77 -49.19
C ARG A 359 10.34 3.94 -48.63
N TYR A 360 9.24 4.61 -48.28
CA TYR A 360 8.12 4.03 -47.54
C TYR A 360 6.79 4.15 -48.30
N THR A 361 5.86 3.26 -48.00
CA THR A 361 4.49 3.16 -48.53
C THR A 361 3.51 2.89 -47.40
N GLY A 362 2.20 2.93 -47.70
CA GLY A 362 1.17 2.47 -46.76
C GLY A 362 0.25 3.56 -46.24
N ARG A 363 -0.67 3.17 -45.36
CA ARG A 363 -1.79 4.00 -44.91
C ARG A 363 -1.34 5.15 -43.99
N THR A 364 -0.25 4.98 -43.26
CA THR A 364 0.33 6.02 -42.40
C THR A 364 1.07 7.11 -43.17
N LEU A 365 1.53 6.82 -44.39
CA LEU A 365 2.06 7.88 -45.26
C LEU A 365 0.94 8.83 -45.72
N ALA A 366 -0.29 8.31 -45.88
CA ALA A 366 -1.43 9.10 -46.32
C ALA A 366 -1.83 10.20 -45.32
N THR A 367 -1.55 10.03 -44.02
CA THR A 367 -1.88 11.05 -43.00
C THR A 367 -0.94 12.25 -43.04
N VAL A 368 0.31 12.07 -43.45
CA VAL A 368 1.30 13.16 -43.59
C VAL A 368 1.44 13.66 -45.03
N ALA A 369 0.89 12.92 -46.01
CA ALA A 369 1.06 13.21 -47.43
C ALA A 369 0.58 14.60 -47.85
N ASN A 370 -0.46 15.13 -47.20
CA ASN A 370 -1.06 16.42 -47.55
C ASN A 370 -0.57 17.57 -46.65
N ASN A 371 0.32 17.30 -45.68
CA ASN A 371 0.75 18.32 -44.71
C ASN A 371 1.45 19.50 -45.40
N VAL A 372 2.25 19.22 -46.42
CA VAL A 372 2.99 20.24 -47.17
C VAL A 372 2.03 21.10 -48.01
N ASP A 373 1.07 20.49 -48.68
CA ASP A 373 0.06 21.21 -49.47
C ASP A 373 -0.81 22.09 -48.56
N GLN A 374 -1.19 21.59 -47.39
CA GLN A 374 -1.89 22.38 -46.37
C GLN A 374 -1.02 23.51 -45.83
N ALA A 375 0.27 23.25 -45.54
CA ALA A 375 1.19 24.27 -45.06
C ALA A 375 1.34 25.42 -46.07
N HIS A 376 1.34 25.13 -47.38
CA HIS A 376 1.30 26.17 -48.41
C HIS A 376 0.03 27.02 -48.36
N GLN A 377 -1.14 26.40 -48.20
CA GLN A 377 -2.42 27.11 -48.11
C GLN A 377 -2.49 28.01 -46.86
N VAL A 378 -2.09 27.47 -45.71
CA VAL A 378 -2.09 28.21 -44.44
C VAL A 378 -1.04 29.32 -44.46
N LEU A 379 0.12 29.11 -45.07
CA LEU A 379 1.14 30.15 -45.23
C LEU A 379 0.67 31.29 -46.15
N ALA A 380 -0.10 30.98 -47.21
CA ALA A 380 -0.69 32.01 -48.06
C ALA A 380 -1.65 32.90 -47.26
N PHE A 381 -2.49 32.30 -46.41
CA PHE A 381 -3.36 33.05 -45.51
C PHE A 381 -2.57 33.88 -44.47
N ALA A 382 -1.53 33.30 -43.87
CA ALA A 382 -0.64 34.03 -42.94
C ALA A 382 0.01 35.25 -43.62
N THR A 383 0.41 35.11 -44.89
CA THR A 383 1.00 36.18 -45.69
C THR A 383 -0.02 37.29 -45.98
N GLU A 384 -1.24 36.93 -46.36
CA GLU A 384 -2.33 37.88 -46.58
C GLU A 384 -2.64 38.69 -45.31
N ARG A 385 -2.79 38.02 -44.16
CA ARG A 385 -3.07 38.68 -42.88
C ARG A 385 -1.89 39.52 -42.38
N SER A 386 -0.65 39.10 -42.59
CA SER A 386 0.54 39.91 -42.29
C SER A 386 0.60 41.20 -43.13
N ASN A 387 0.21 41.15 -44.40
CA ASN A 387 0.12 42.33 -45.26
C ASN A 387 -1.02 43.25 -44.84
N ALA A 388 -2.18 42.68 -44.47
CA ALA A 388 -3.31 43.43 -43.95
C ALA A 388 -2.96 44.18 -42.66
N ALA A 389 -2.24 43.54 -41.72
CA ALA A 389 -1.75 44.19 -40.51
C ALA A 389 -0.87 45.41 -40.82
N THR A 390 0.07 45.27 -41.76
CA THR A 390 0.95 46.37 -42.18
C THR A 390 0.16 47.52 -42.79
N ALA A 391 -0.86 47.22 -43.60
CA ALA A 391 -1.73 48.21 -44.21
C ALA A 391 -2.61 48.94 -43.17
N SER A 392 -3.18 48.21 -42.20
CA SER A 392 -3.99 48.79 -41.11
C SER A 392 -3.17 49.69 -40.20
N ILE A 393 -1.92 49.31 -39.86
CA ILE A 393 -0.97 50.17 -39.14
C ILE A 393 -0.72 51.46 -39.93
N ALA A 394 -0.44 51.36 -41.24
CA ALA A 394 -0.20 52.52 -42.09
C ALA A 394 -1.43 53.43 -42.24
N ALA A 395 -2.64 52.87 -42.14
CA ALA A 395 -3.91 53.60 -42.14
C ALA A 395 -4.28 54.21 -40.78
N GLY A 396 -3.55 53.88 -39.71
CA GLY A 396 -3.85 54.30 -38.34
C GLY A 396 -4.94 53.48 -37.65
N ASP A 397 -5.36 52.36 -38.23
CA ASP A 397 -6.37 51.45 -37.69
C ASP A 397 -5.70 50.33 -36.87
N LYS A 398 -5.31 50.68 -35.63
CA LYS A 398 -4.57 49.75 -34.74
C LYS A 398 -5.42 48.55 -34.31
N GLY A 399 -6.72 48.71 -34.14
CA GLY A 399 -7.64 47.63 -33.79
C GLY A 399 -7.67 46.53 -34.86
N GLU A 400 -7.86 46.90 -36.13
CA GLU A 400 -7.82 45.94 -37.24
C GLU A 400 -6.42 45.32 -37.41
N ALA A 401 -5.36 46.08 -37.13
CA ALA A 401 -4.00 45.54 -37.15
C ALA A 401 -3.78 44.44 -36.10
N VAL A 402 -4.27 44.60 -34.87
CA VAL A 402 -4.19 43.59 -33.80
C VAL A 402 -4.86 42.28 -34.24
N VAL A 403 -6.04 42.37 -34.84
CA VAL A 403 -6.77 41.19 -35.34
C VAL A 403 -5.95 40.49 -36.44
N ALA A 404 -5.48 41.25 -37.43
CA ALA A 404 -4.71 40.70 -38.54
C ALA A 404 -3.37 40.06 -38.09
N VAL A 405 -2.66 40.65 -37.14
CA VAL A 405 -1.44 40.05 -36.56
C VAL A 405 -1.75 38.73 -35.88
N ARG A 406 -2.81 38.67 -35.07
CA ARG A 406 -3.19 37.45 -34.35
C ARG A 406 -3.56 36.32 -35.30
N ASP A 407 -4.38 36.60 -36.33
CA ASP A 407 -4.76 35.60 -37.33
C ASP A 407 -3.53 35.00 -38.02
N ALA A 408 -2.57 35.86 -38.42
CA ALA A 408 -1.35 35.45 -39.07
C ALA A 408 -0.43 34.63 -38.13
N GLN A 409 -0.36 34.99 -36.84
CA GLN A 409 0.40 34.22 -35.84
C GLN A 409 -0.18 32.82 -35.65
N HIS A 410 -1.51 32.69 -35.54
CA HIS A 410 -2.18 31.39 -35.46
C HIS A 410 -1.92 30.54 -36.70
N ALA A 411 -2.03 31.14 -37.89
CA ALA A 411 -1.75 30.47 -39.13
C ALA A 411 -0.27 30.03 -39.21
N LEU A 412 0.68 30.85 -38.77
CA LEU A 412 2.10 30.51 -38.78
C LEU A 412 2.44 29.36 -37.81
N ALA A 413 1.80 29.33 -36.63
CA ALA A 413 1.92 28.20 -35.70
C ALA A 413 1.40 26.90 -36.33
N GLN A 414 0.29 26.97 -37.07
CA GLN A 414 -0.23 25.82 -37.81
C GLN A 414 0.71 25.37 -38.94
N VAL A 415 1.35 26.31 -39.66
CA VAL A 415 2.39 25.98 -40.65
C VAL A 415 3.54 25.22 -39.99
N GLN A 416 4.03 25.70 -38.84
CA GLN A 416 5.09 25.03 -38.08
C GLN A 416 4.71 23.61 -37.68
N GLN A 417 3.52 23.42 -37.12
CA GLN A 417 3.03 22.08 -36.75
C GLN A 417 2.97 21.12 -37.95
N LEU A 418 2.50 21.59 -39.11
CA LEU A 418 2.43 20.78 -40.33
C LEU A 418 3.82 20.43 -40.85
N THR A 419 4.77 21.38 -40.83
CA THR A 419 6.16 21.14 -41.27
C THR A 419 6.92 20.22 -40.33
N ASP A 420 6.74 20.37 -39.02
CA ASP A 420 7.39 19.53 -38.01
C ASP A 420 6.92 18.08 -38.12
N GLY A 421 5.62 17.86 -38.35
CA GLY A 421 5.09 16.52 -38.60
C GLY A 421 5.69 15.84 -39.83
N ALA A 422 5.99 16.60 -40.89
CA ALA A 422 6.65 16.07 -42.09
C ALA A 422 8.14 15.79 -41.87
N LEU A 423 8.84 16.65 -41.11
CA LEU A 423 10.25 16.46 -40.75
C LEU A 423 10.45 15.25 -39.81
N ALA A 424 9.56 15.08 -38.83
CA ALA A 424 9.60 13.97 -37.87
C ALA A 424 9.17 12.62 -38.47
N ALA A 425 8.53 12.61 -39.64
CA ALA A 425 8.08 11.40 -40.29
C ALA A 425 9.25 10.46 -40.63
N GLU A 426 10.36 11.00 -41.15
CA GLU A 426 11.55 10.21 -41.52
C GLU A 426 12.07 9.39 -40.33
N GLN A 427 12.28 10.04 -39.18
CA GLN A 427 12.69 9.39 -37.94
C GLN A 427 11.65 8.36 -37.46
N SER A 428 10.37 8.69 -37.51
CA SER A 428 9.29 7.79 -37.07
C SER A 428 9.24 6.49 -37.89
N PHE A 429 9.43 6.56 -39.21
CA PHE A 429 9.47 5.37 -40.07
C PHE A 429 10.76 4.55 -39.89
N ASP A 430 11.90 5.21 -39.64
CA ASP A 430 13.16 4.52 -39.32
C ASP A 430 13.06 3.77 -37.97
N GLU A 431 12.47 4.39 -36.95
CA GLU A 431 12.20 3.76 -35.65
C GLU A 431 11.22 2.59 -35.77
N ALA A 432 10.13 2.74 -36.55
CA ALA A 432 9.20 1.65 -36.83
C ALA A 432 9.90 0.47 -37.53
N THR A 433 10.83 0.75 -38.45
CA THR A 433 11.63 -0.27 -39.14
C THR A 433 12.52 -1.01 -38.14
N ALA A 434 13.29 -0.30 -37.32
CA ALA A 434 14.15 -0.91 -36.31
C ALA A 434 13.33 -1.75 -35.30
N ARG A 435 12.15 -1.27 -34.90
CA ARG A 435 11.24 -1.99 -34.01
C ARG A 435 10.69 -3.27 -34.65
N ALA A 436 10.32 -3.22 -35.93
CA ALA A 436 9.86 -4.41 -36.66
C ALA A 436 10.97 -5.47 -36.75
N GLU A 437 12.23 -5.06 -36.98
CA GLU A 437 13.38 -5.96 -36.97
C GLU A 437 13.58 -6.62 -35.60
N ALA A 438 13.55 -5.84 -34.51
CA ALA A 438 13.70 -6.35 -33.16
C ALA A 438 12.59 -7.36 -32.80
N MET A 439 11.32 -7.02 -33.04
CA MET A 439 10.19 -7.92 -32.77
C MET A 439 10.26 -9.20 -33.60
N ARG A 440 10.84 -9.16 -34.81
CA ARG A 440 11.05 -10.37 -35.59
C ARG A 440 12.00 -11.34 -34.90
N ILE A 441 13.09 -10.82 -34.33
CA ILE A 441 14.07 -11.61 -33.58
C ILE A 441 13.42 -12.19 -32.32
N ASP A 442 12.64 -11.39 -31.60
CA ASP A 442 11.93 -11.82 -30.38
C ASP A 442 10.96 -12.97 -30.69
N ILE A 443 10.08 -12.79 -31.69
CA ILE A 443 9.13 -13.84 -32.10
C ILE A 443 9.84 -15.10 -32.59
N GLN A 444 10.99 -14.99 -33.27
CA GLN A 444 11.80 -16.17 -33.63
C GLN A 444 12.30 -16.92 -32.39
N GLY A 445 12.74 -16.19 -31.36
CA GLY A 445 13.10 -16.74 -30.06
C GLY A 445 11.92 -17.42 -29.37
N ASP A 446 10.76 -16.78 -29.36
CA ASP A 446 9.55 -17.33 -28.75
C ASP A 446 9.02 -18.55 -29.48
N VAL A 447 9.08 -18.59 -30.81
CA VAL A 447 8.76 -19.79 -31.59
C VAL A 447 9.71 -20.94 -31.24
N ALA A 448 11.02 -20.67 -31.11
CA ALA A 448 11.98 -21.68 -30.70
C ALA A 448 11.72 -22.17 -29.26
N ALA A 449 11.41 -21.26 -28.33
CA ALA A 449 11.06 -21.58 -26.95
C ALA A 449 9.76 -22.39 -26.87
N ALA A 450 8.73 -21.98 -27.60
CA ALA A 450 7.44 -22.68 -27.68
C ALA A 450 7.59 -24.11 -28.19
N ARG A 451 8.41 -24.33 -29.22
CA ARG A 451 8.70 -25.68 -29.74
C ARG A 451 9.43 -26.58 -28.74
N SER A 452 10.18 -26.00 -27.79
CA SER A 452 10.85 -26.76 -26.72
C SER A 452 9.88 -27.24 -25.62
N LEU A 453 8.68 -26.66 -25.53
CA LEU A 453 7.65 -27.05 -24.57
C LEU A 453 6.98 -28.35 -25.02
N ARG A 454 7.21 -29.44 -24.27
CA ARG A 454 6.67 -30.78 -24.56
C ARG A 454 5.15 -30.90 -24.40
N SER A 455 4.49 -29.94 -23.74
CA SER A 455 3.09 -30.00 -23.30
C SER A 455 2.28 -28.74 -23.71
N GLY A 456 2.51 -28.24 -24.93
CA GLY A 456 1.92 -26.99 -25.42
C GLY A 456 0.41 -26.96 -25.71
N GLY A 457 -0.26 -28.11 -25.82
CA GLY A 457 -1.66 -28.15 -26.25
C GLY A 457 -1.89 -27.60 -27.67
N PRO A 458 -3.14 -27.63 -28.17
CA PRO A 458 -3.47 -27.16 -29.52
C PRO A 458 -3.32 -25.64 -29.68
N ASP A 459 -3.51 -24.86 -28.61
CA ASP A 459 -3.45 -23.41 -28.66
C ASP A 459 -2.03 -22.89 -28.89
N LEU A 460 -1.01 -23.51 -28.26
CA LEU A 460 0.39 -23.18 -28.55
C LEU A 460 0.77 -23.53 -29.98
N ALA A 461 0.31 -24.69 -30.49
CA ALA A 461 0.57 -25.08 -31.86
C ALA A 461 -0.05 -24.10 -32.88
N ALA A 462 -1.27 -23.62 -32.61
CA ALA A 462 -1.93 -22.62 -33.43
C ALA A 462 -1.22 -21.26 -33.38
N ALA A 463 -0.80 -20.81 -32.19
CA ALA A 463 -0.05 -19.57 -32.01
C ALA A 463 1.32 -19.61 -32.73
N VAL A 464 2.07 -20.72 -32.59
CA VAL A 464 3.33 -20.94 -33.32
C VAL A 464 3.11 -20.90 -34.83
N THR A 465 2.06 -21.55 -35.33
CA THR A 465 1.74 -21.55 -36.77
C THR A 465 1.45 -20.15 -37.30
N ARG A 466 0.72 -19.33 -36.53
CA ARG A 466 0.42 -17.93 -36.90
C ARG A 466 1.65 -17.04 -36.81
N ALA A 467 2.46 -17.17 -35.77
CA ALA A 467 3.73 -16.47 -35.64
C ALA A 467 4.67 -16.79 -36.82
N GLU A 468 4.82 -18.06 -37.17
CA GLU A 468 5.60 -18.48 -38.34
C GLU A 468 5.01 -17.99 -39.66
N ALA A 469 3.69 -17.91 -39.79
CA ALA A 469 3.05 -17.34 -40.97
C ALA A 469 3.44 -15.86 -41.13
N VAL A 470 3.36 -15.07 -40.05
CA VAL A 470 3.77 -13.65 -40.05
C VAL A 470 5.25 -13.49 -40.38
N LEU A 471 6.12 -14.33 -39.79
CA LEU A 471 7.55 -14.34 -40.10
C LEU A 471 7.85 -14.72 -41.57
N ARG A 472 7.06 -15.61 -42.17
CA ARG A 472 7.24 -16.10 -43.56
C ARG A 472 6.59 -15.21 -44.61
N GLN A 473 5.54 -14.47 -44.27
CA GLN A 473 4.73 -13.75 -45.26
C GLN A 473 5.49 -12.65 -45.99
N GLY A 474 6.70 -12.30 -45.53
CA GLY A 474 7.50 -11.23 -46.11
C GLY A 474 6.80 -9.91 -45.87
N LEU A 475 6.91 -9.38 -44.65
CA LEU A 475 6.42 -8.05 -44.32
C LEU A 475 7.02 -7.06 -45.31
N ASP A 476 6.18 -6.22 -45.94
CA ASP A 476 6.66 -5.23 -46.89
C ASP A 476 7.64 -4.29 -46.17
N PRO A 477 8.94 -4.28 -46.54
CA PRO A 477 9.91 -3.41 -45.90
C PRO A 477 9.60 -1.92 -46.10
N LYS A 478 8.72 -1.61 -47.06
CA LYS A 478 8.25 -0.24 -47.31
C LYS A 478 7.09 0.16 -46.40
N ASP A 479 6.39 -0.76 -45.73
CA ASP A 479 5.31 -0.43 -44.77
C ASP A 479 5.67 -0.93 -43.35
N PRO A 480 6.64 -0.27 -42.68
CA PRO A 480 7.10 -0.72 -41.37
C PRO A 480 6.03 -0.59 -40.28
N VAL A 481 5.04 0.29 -40.45
CA VAL A 481 3.95 0.42 -39.47
C VAL A 481 3.01 -0.78 -39.54
N ALA A 482 2.58 -1.17 -40.74
CA ALA A 482 1.79 -2.39 -40.90
C ALA A 482 2.57 -3.64 -40.44
N ALA A 483 3.89 -3.64 -40.65
CA ALA A 483 4.77 -4.69 -40.14
C ALA A 483 4.76 -4.74 -38.61
N VAL A 484 4.91 -3.60 -37.93
CA VAL A 484 4.84 -3.50 -36.47
C VAL A 484 3.50 -4.01 -35.94
N ASP A 485 2.38 -3.64 -36.57
CA ASP A 485 1.04 -4.07 -36.16
C ASP A 485 0.81 -5.58 -36.31
N ALA A 486 1.33 -6.18 -37.39
CA ALA A 486 1.25 -7.62 -37.62
C ALA A 486 2.12 -8.40 -36.61
N LEU A 487 3.35 -7.94 -36.38
CA LEU A 487 4.28 -8.56 -35.45
C LEU A 487 3.79 -8.45 -34.00
N THR A 488 3.28 -7.28 -33.58
CA THR A 488 2.76 -7.08 -32.21
C THR A 488 1.64 -8.07 -31.89
N ARG A 489 0.71 -8.27 -32.83
CA ARG A 489 -0.38 -9.26 -32.66
C ARG A 489 0.15 -10.68 -32.53
N ALA A 490 1.08 -11.08 -33.40
CA ALA A 490 1.71 -12.40 -33.33
C ALA A 490 2.50 -12.61 -32.02
N ASN A 491 3.24 -11.60 -31.56
CA ASN A 491 4.00 -11.62 -30.31
C ASN A 491 3.07 -11.83 -29.11
N THR A 492 2.01 -11.02 -29.01
CA THR A 492 1.05 -11.13 -27.91
C THR A 492 0.38 -12.50 -27.88
N GLU A 493 0.01 -13.05 -29.03
CA GLU A 493 -0.60 -14.39 -29.09
C GLU A 493 0.37 -15.51 -28.69
N ILE A 494 1.63 -15.47 -29.13
CA ILE A 494 2.61 -16.51 -28.76
C ILE A 494 3.02 -16.41 -27.29
N ASP A 495 3.18 -15.20 -26.75
CA ASP A 495 3.47 -14.97 -25.33
C ASP A 495 2.38 -15.55 -24.43
N GLN A 496 1.12 -15.25 -24.75
CA GLN A 496 -0.02 -15.76 -24.00
C GLN A 496 -0.08 -17.29 -24.04
N ALA A 497 0.17 -17.89 -25.21
CA ALA A 497 0.18 -19.34 -25.35
C ALA A 497 1.35 -20.00 -24.61
N ILE A 498 2.55 -19.42 -24.64
CA ILE A 498 3.71 -19.88 -23.88
C ILE A 498 3.43 -19.80 -22.38
N ALA A 499 2.87 -18.69 -21.91
CA ALA A 499 2.52 -18.50 -20.50
C ALA A 499 1.50 -19.54 -20.03
N ALA A 500 0.43 -19.77 -20.81
CA ALA A 500 -0.57 -20.80 -20.53
C ALA A 500 0.04 -22.21 -20.49
N ALA A 501 0.89 -22.55 -21.46
CA ALA A 501 1.56 -23.85 -21.51
C ALA A 501 2.51 -24.07 -20.31
N ARG A 502 3.30 -23.06 -19.93
CA ARG A 502 4.15 -23.11 -18.74
C ARG A 502 3.34 -23.26 -17.45
N GLY A 503 2.22 -22.54 -17.34
CA GLY A 503 1.29 -22.65 -16.22
C GLY A 503 0.70 -24.05 -16.09
N ALA A 504 0.26 -24.65 -17.21
CA ALA A 504 -0.27 -26.01 -17.25
C ALA A 504 0.78 -27.06 -16.85
N GLU A 505 2.02 -26.93 -17.33
CA GLU A 505 3.11 -27.86 -16.97
C GLU A 505 3.47 -27.78 -15.48
N GLU A 506 3.52 -26.56 -14.92
CA GLU A 506 3.78 -26.35 -13.50
C GLU A 506 2.65 -26.96 -12.63
N GLN A 507 1.39 -26.75 -13.01
CA GLN A 507 0.25 -27.35 -12.32
C GLN A 507 0.30 -28.88 -12.37
N ARG A 508 0.65 -29.44 -13.54
CA ARG A 508 0.81 -30.89 -13.73
C ARG A 508 1.94 -31.45 -12.86
N ARG A 509 3.07 -30.74 -12.78
CA ARG A 509 4.21 -31.09 -11.92
C ARG A 509 3.80 -31.13 -10.44
N ARG A 510 3.10 -30.10 -9.96
CA ARG A 510 2.59 -30.04 -8.58
C ARG A 510 1.57 -31.14 -8.29
N ALA A 511 0.64 -31.39 -9.22
CA ALA A 511 -0.33 -32.48 -9.10
C ALA A 511 0.35 -33.85 -9.00
N THR A 512 1.41 -34.08 -9.78
CA THR A 512 2.19 -35.33 -9.75
C THR A 512 2.89 -35.51 -8.40
N GLN A 513 3.54 -34.47 -7.88
CA GLN A 513 4.20 -34.50 -6.57
C GLN A 513 3.22 -34.77 -5.42
N ALA A 514 2.04 -34.12 -5.47
CA ALA A 514 0.99 -34.33 -4.47
C ALA A 514 0.34 -35.72 -4.60
N LEU A 515 0.20 -36.24 -5.82
CA LEU A 515 -0.38 -37.56 -6.09
C LEU A 515 0.46 -38.68 -5.48
N ASP A 516 1.79 -38.61 -5.60
CA ASP A 516 2.67 -39.63 -5.01
C ASP A 516 2.49 -39.74 -3.49
N ALA A 517 2.29 -38.62 -2.80
CA ALA A 517 2.01 -38.60 -1.37
C ALA A 517 0.60 -39.15 -1.06
N ALA A 518 -0.42 -38.69 -1.79
CA ALA A 518 -1.80 -39.14 -1.60
C ALA A 518 -1.98 -40.65 -1.86
N LEU A 519 -1.35 -41.21 -2.89
CA LEU A 519 -1.40 -42.65 -3.16
C LEU A 519 -0.76 -43.47 -2.02
N ARG A 520 0.30 -42.97 -1.37
CA ARG A 520 0.88 -43.64 -0.20
C ARG A 520 -0.04 -43.59 1.01
N ASP A 521 -0.63 -42.42 1.28
CA ASP A 521 -1.55 -42.26 2.41
C ASP A 521 -2.84 -43.08 2.23
N ALA A 522 -3.49 -42.97 1.07
CA ALA A 522 -4.66 -43.77 0.69
C ALA A 522 -4.40 -45.28 0.89
N ARG A 523 -3.27 -45.79 0.39
CA ARG A 523 -2.92 -47.22 0.55
C ARG A 523 -2.76 -47.61 2.00
N SER A 524 -2.14 -46.77 2.83
CA SER A 524 -1.99 -47.00 4.27
C SER A 524 -3.35 -47.07 4.96
N ARG A 525 -4.21 -46.06 4.76
CA ARG A 525 -5.55 -45.99 5.37
C ARG A 525 -6.45 -47.14 4.93
N ILE A 526 -6.46 -47.50 3.64
CA ILE A 526 -7.22 -48.64 3.13
C ILE A 526 -6.75 -49.94 3.78
N SER A 527 -5.44 -50.13 3.97
CA SER A 527 -4.89 -51.33 4.61
C SER A 527 -5.31 -51.41 6.09
N GLN A 528 -5.20 -50.31 6.83
CA GLN A 528 -5.69 -50.22 8.21
C GLN A 528 -7.18 -50.53 8.31
N ALA A 529 -8.01 -49.93 7.45
CA ALA A 529 -9.46 -50.16 7.43
C ALA A 529 -9.80 -51.62 7.10
N ARG A 530 -9.07 -52.22 6.17
CA ARG A 530 -9.21 -53.64 5.81
C ARG A 530 -8.87 -54.55 6.98
N ASP A 531 -7.76 -54.30 7.67
CA ASP A 531 -7.30 -55.11 8.79
C ASP A 531 -8.29 -55.03 9.96
N TYR A 532 -8.77 -53.82 10.28
CA TYR A 532 -9.77 -53.59 11.31
C TYR A 532 -11.09 -54.31 11.02
N VAL A 533 -11.59 -54.18 9.78
CA VAL A 533 -12.82 -54.87 9.32
C VAL A 533 -12.68 -56.39 9.35
N SER A 534 -11.47 -56.89 9.08
CA SER A 534 -11.18 -58.33 9.07
C SER A 534 -11.12 -58.91 10.49
N LEU A 535 -10.50 -58.19 11.44
CA LEU A 535 -10.38 -58.62 12.83
C LEU A 535 -11.75 -58.69 13.54
N HIS A 536 -12.67 -57.79 13.19
CA HIS A 536 -14.00 -57.66 13.80
C HIS A 536 -15.14 -58.13 12.88
N ARG A 537 -14.89 -59.17 12.08
CA ARG A 537 -15.80 -59.64 11.03
C ARG A 537 -17.22 -59.98 11.53
N GLY A 538 -17.36 -60.43 12.78
CA GLY A 538 -18.63 -60.80 13.39
C GLY A 538 -19.52 -59.61 13.83
N GLY A 539 -18.93 -58.45 14.12
CA GLY A 539 -19.64 -57.27 14.65
C GLY A 539 -19.79 -56.12 13.66
N ILE A 540 -19.05 -56.12 12.55
CA ILE A 540 -19.11 -55.05 11.54
C ILE A 540 -20.20 -55.32 10.50
N GLY A 541 -20.98 -54.29 10.18
CA GLY A 541 -22.11 -54.30 9.26
C GLY A 541 -21.73 -54.17 7.77
N PRO A 542 -22.73 -54.14 6.87
CA PRO A 542 -22.51 -54.04 5.43
C PRO A 542 -21.99 -52.65 5.00
N THR A 543 -22.33 -51.58 5.71
CA THR A 543 -21.97 -50.20 5.35
C THR A 543 -20.46 -49.98 5.32
N ALA A 544 -19.73 -50.39 6.37
CA ALA A 544 -18.28 -50.29 6.44
C ALA A 544 -17.59 -51.07 5.30
N ARG A 545 -18.11 -52.26 4.97
CA ARG A 545 -17.58 -53.09 3.87
C ARG A 545 -17.79 -52.45 2.51
N THR A 546 -18.97 -51.87 2.26
CA THR A 546 -19.25 -51.14 1.03
C THR A 546 -18.33 -49.93 0.89
N ARG A 547 -18.14 -49.14 1.95
CA ARG A 547 -17.23 -47.98 1.95
C ARG A 547 -15.78 -48.39 1.68
N LEU A 548 -15.31 -49.49 2.28
CA LEU A 548 -13.99 -50.04 2.00
C LEU A 548 -13.84 -50.46 0.53
N SER A 549 -14.89 -51.04 -0.07
CA SER A 549 -14.89 -51.40 -1.49
C SER A 549 -14.82 -50.17 -2.40
N GLU A 550 -15.55 -49.10 -2.08
CA GLU A 550 -15.48 -47.84 -2.82
C GLU A 550 -14.12 -47.14 -2.65
N ALA A 551 -13.51 -47.25 -1.47
CA ALA A 551 -12.14 -46.77 -1.24
C ALA A 551 -11.13 -47.48 -2.15
N GLN A 552 -11.25 -48.79 -2.28
CA GLN A 552 -10.38 -49.58 -3.17
C GLN A 552 -10.59 -49.19 -4.63
N ARG A 553 -11.85 -49.06 -5.08
CA ARG A 553 -12.17 -48.62 -6.44
C ARG A 553 -11.56 -47.25 -6.75
N ALA A 554 -11.77 -46.26 -5.87
CA ALA A 554 -11.22 -44.92 -6.07
C ALA A 554 -9.68 -44.90 -6.07
N TYR A 555 -9.04 -45.79 -5.30
CA TYR A 555 -7.58 -45.96 -5.35
C TYR A 555 -7.12 -46.55 -6.70
N ASP A 556 -7.81 -47.57 -7.20
CA ASP A 556 -7.48 -48.20 -8.47
C ASP A 556 -7.66 -47.19 -9.63
N ASP A 557 -8.75 -46.40 -9.61
CA ASP A 557 -8.98 -45.29 -10.55
C ASP A 557 -7.83 -44.26 -10.49
N ALA A 558 -7.35 -43.92 -9.29
CA ALA A 558 -6.23 -42.99 -9.12
C ALA A 558 -4.93 -43.53 -9.74
N VAL A 559 -4.66 -44.83 -9.57
CA VAL A 559 -3.48 -45.49 -10.16
C VAL A 559 -3.59 -45.55 -11.68
N GLU A 560 -4.77 -45.84 -12.22
CA GLU A 560 -5.02 -45.87 -13.67
C GLU A 560 -4.84 -44.49 -14.31
N LEU A 561 -5.32 -43.44 -13.64
CA LEU A 561 -5.25 -42.06 -14.13
C LEU A 561 -3.87 -41.42 -13.93
N ALA A 562 -3.02 -41.94 -13.04
CA ALA A 562 -1.74 -41.33 -12.69
C ALA A 562 -0.83 -41.00 -13.90
N PRO A 563 -0.69 -41.86 -14.94
CA PRO A 563 0.18 -41.57 -16.09
C PRO A 563 -0.38 -40.53 -17.08
N SER A 564 -1.70 -40.41 -17.16
CA SER A 564 -2.38 -39.62 -18.20
C SER A 564 -2.97 -38.30 -17.67
N ASN A 565 -3.47 -38.29 -16.43
CA ASN A 565 -4.10 -37.13 -15.81
C ASN A 565 -3.83 -37.10 -14.29
N PRO A 566 -2.65 -36.59 -13.85
CA PRO A 566 -2.29 -36.57 -12.43
C PRO A 566 -3.22 -35.69 -11.58
N GLY A 567 -3.89 -34.70 -12.18
CA GLY A 567 -4.89 -33.88 -11.48
C GLY A 567 -6.15 -34.67 -11.12
N GLN A 568 -6.70 -35.44 -12.06
CA GLN A 568 -7.83 -36.32 -11.78
C GLN A 568 -7.44 -37.49 -10.87
N ALA A 569 -6.25 -38.06 -11.09
CA ALA A 569 -5.70 -39.10 -10.21
C ALA A 569 -5.58 -38.63 -8.77
N LEU A 570 -5.13 -37.39 -8.53
CA LEU A 570 -5.01 -36.83 -7.19
C LEU A 570 -6.37 -36.72 -6.49
N ASN A 571 -7.40 -36.32 -7.23
CA ASN A 571 -8.77 -36.25 -6.69
C ASN A 571 -9.30 -37.65 -6.36
N ALA A 572 -9.05 -38.65 -7.22
CA ALA A 572 -9.42 -40.04 -6.96
C ALA A 572 -8.69 -40.62 -5.73
N ALA A 573 -7.39 -40.31 -5.56
CA ALA A 573 -6.62 -40.73 -4.38
C ALA A 573 -7.17 -40.13 -3.09
N ARG A 574 -7.53 -38.83 -3.09
CA ARG A 574 -8.18 -38.17 -1.94
C ARG A 574 -9.56 -38.76 -1.64
N ALA A 575 -10.34 -39.10 -2.67
CA ALA A 575 -11.61 -39.78 -2.50
C ALA A 575 -11.43 -41.16 -1.85
N ALA A 576 -10.39 -41.90 -2.24
CA ALA A 576 -10.02 -43.17 -1.62
C ALA A 576 -9.71 -43.04 -0.12
N GLU A 577 -8.97 -42.00 0.28
CA GLU A 577 -8.72 -41.69 1.70
C GLU A 577 -10.02 -41.41 2.47
N GLN A 578 -10.92 -40.60 1.89
CA GLN A 578 -12.21 -40.26 2.50
C GLN A 578 -13.12 -41.48 2.68
N TYR A 579 -13.19 -42.36 1.67
CA TYR A 579 -13.94 -43.60 1.78
C TYR A 579 -13.33 -44.58 2.79
N ALA A 580 -12.00 -44.61 2.91
CA ALA A 580 -11.33 -45.43 3.92
C ALA A 580 -11.59 -44.92 5.35
N ALA A 581 -11.60 -43.61 5.56
CA ALA A 581 -11.98 -43.01 6.84
C ALA A 581 -13.45 -43.31 7.18
N ALA A 582 -14.37 -43.09 6.23
CA ALA A 582 -15.79 -43.41 6.41
C ALA A 582 -16.05 -44.91 6.67
N ALA A 583 -15.19 -45.80 6.14
CA ALA A 583 -15.25 -47.22 6.45
C ALA A 583 -14.85 -47.53 7.90
N MET A 584 -13.82 -46.85 8.43
CA MET A 584 -13.41 -46.97 9.83
C MET A 584 -14.47 -46.44 10.79
N ASP A 585 -15.04 -45.26 10.51
CA ASP A 585 -16.09 -44.67 11.36
C ASP A 585 -17.31 -45.59 11.45
N ALA A 586 -17.81 -46.06 10.30
CA ALA A 586 -18.94 -47.00 10.27
C ALA A 586 -18.61 -48.32 10.99
N ALA A 587 -17.38 -48.82 10.89
CA ALA A 587 -16.95 -50.03 11.59
C ALA A 587 -16.90 -49.83 13.12
N ASN A 588 -16.51 -48.64 13.60
CA ASN A 588 -16.51 -48.30 15.01
C ASN A 588 -17.93 -48.16 15.56
N ASP A 589 -18.83 -47.53 14.81
CA ASP A 589 -20.25 -47.39 15.19
C ASP A 589 -20.94 -48.76 15.34
N ASP A 590 -20.67 -49.67 14.38
CA ASP A 590 -21.22 -51.03 14.39
C ASP A 590 -20.77 -51.83 15.65
N LEU A 591 -19.56 -51.59 16.16
CA LEU A 591 -19.03 -52.24 17.36
C LEU A 591 -19.47 -51.55 18.66
N GLY A 592 -19.61 -50.23 18.66
CA GLY A 592 -20.16 -49.46 19.77
C GLY A 592 -21.62 -49.80 20.06
N GLY A 593 -22.38 -50.25 19.05
CA GLY A 593 -23.75 -50.75 19.17
C GLY A 593 -23.86 -52.19 19.72
N TRP A 594 -22.76 -52.92 19.89
CA TRP A 594 -22.71 -54.33 20.28
C TRP A 594 -22.15 -54.57 21.70
N GLY A 595 -22.29 -53.57 22.58
CA GLY A 595 -22.12 -53.68 24.04
C GLY A 595 -23.47 -53.54 24.75
N GLY A 596 -23.90 -54.60 25.46
CA GLY A 596 -25.26 -54.80 25.95
C GLY A 596 -25.79 -53.78 26.97
N GLY A 597 -27.13 -53.70 27.04
CA GLY A 597 -27.86 -52.88 27.99
C GLY A 597 -27.92 -53.40 29.43
N GLN A 598 -28.41 -52.49 30.29
CA GLN A 598 -28.98 -52.65 31.63
C GLN A 598 -28.08 -52.29 32.85
N GLY A 599 -28.22 -51.04 33.33
CA GLY A 599 -27.80 -50.60 34.68
C GLY A 599 -27.99 -49.10 34.87
N GLY A 600 -29.08 -48.67 35.51
CA GLY A 600 -29.51 -47.28 35.56
C GLY A 600 -28.84 -46.39 36.62
N GLY A 601 -29.09 -45.08 36.50
CA GLY A 601 -28.77 -44.06 37.49
C GLY A 601 -28.37 -42.76 36.82
N GLY A 602 -29.16 -41.69 37.01
CA GLY A 602 -29.06 -40.45 36.25
C GLY A 602 -27.76 -39.67 36.49
N GLY A 603 -27.38 -38.89 35.49
CA GLY A 603 -26.25 -37.97 35.53
C GLY A 603 -25.92 -37.51 34.11
N ALA A 604 -25.91 -36.20 33.91
CA ALA A 604 -25.74 -35.49 32.65
C ALA A 604 -24.75 -36.14 31.65
N GLN A 605 -25.18 -36.31 30.40
CA GLN A 605 -24.35 -36.84 29.32
C GLN A 605 -24.22 -35.79 28.21
N LEU A 606 -23.28 -34.88 28.41
CA LEU A 606 -22.55 -34.20 27.33
C LEU A 606 -21.43 -35.16 26.91
N GLY A 607 -21.53 -35.76 25.73
CA GLY A 607 -20.57 -36.76 25.27
C GLY A 607 -20.83 -37.12 23.82
N GLY A 608 -20.47 -36.21 22.92
CA GLY A 608 -20.64 -36.35 21.48
C GLY A 608 -19.76 -35.35 20.75
N LEU A 609 -18.44 -35.42 20.99
CA LEU A 609 -17.46 -34.67 20.21
C LEU A 609 -16.13 -35.44 20.20
N VAL A 610 -15.89 -36.10 19.06
CA VAL A 610 -14.58 -36.22 18.40
C VAL A 610 -13.49 -36.95 19.18
N THR A 611 -13.44 -38.28 19.03
CA THR A 611 -12.17 -39.02 19.02
C THR A 611 -11.70 -39.17 17.58
N GLY A 612 -10.68 -38.39 17.20
CA GLY A 612 -9.87 -38.68 16.01
C GLY A 612 -9.86 -37.58 14.94
N ILE A 613 -9.33 -36.40 15.26
CA ILE A 613 -8.80 -35.49 14.23
C ILE A 613 -7.42 -35.02 14.67
N VAL A 614 -6.38 -35.67 14.19
CA VAL A 614 -5.26 -34.99 13.53
C VAL A 614 -4.79 -35.91 12.41
N LEU A 615 -5.04 -35.52 11.16
CA LEU A 615 -4.04 -35.45 10.09
C LEU A 615 -4.71 -34.92 8.82
N GLY A 616 -4.49 -33.63 8.56
CA GLY A 616 -4.41 -33.11 7.20
C GLY A 616 -5.54 -32.17 6.78
N GLY A 617 -5.20 -30.89 6.65
CA GLY A 617 -5.68 -30.11 5.50
C GLY A 617 -6.70 -29.02 5.80
N LEU A 618 -6.17 -27.86 6.18
CA LEU A 618 -6.66 -26.56 5.76
C LEU A 618 -7.03 -26.53 4.25
N LEU A 619 -8.09 -25.77 3.96
CA LEU A 619 -8.53 -25.16 2.68
C LEU A 619 -9.61 -25.90 1.85
N GLY A 620 -10.79 -25.26 1.83
CA GLY A 620 -11.90 -25.52 0.90
C GLY A 620 -13.16 -25.89 1.67
N GLY A 621 -13.91 -24.95 2.24
CA GLY A 621 -14.79 -24.07 1.47
C GLY A 621 -15.98 -24.86 0.92
N ARG A 622 -17.17 -24.72 1.54
CA ARG A 622 -18.47 -24.42 0.89
C ARG A 622 -19.68 -24.86 1.72
N GLY A 623 -20.63 -23.94 1.88
CA GLY A 623 -22.04 -24.19 2.20
C GLY A 623 -22.54 -23.20 3.25
N GLY A 624 -23.28 -22.13 2.95
CA GLY A 624 -24.32 -21.98 1.94
C GLY A 624 -25.65 -21.82 2.68
N SER A 625 -26.09 -20.58 2.91
CA SER A 625 -27.48 -20.28 3.22
C SER A 625 -27.94 -19.08 2.37
N TYR A 626 -29.20 -19.17 1.99
CA TYR A 626 -29.88 -18.44 0.94
C TYR A 626 -30.11 -16.96 1.31
N GLY A 627 -30.04 -16.05 0.33
CA GLY A 627 -30.62 -14.71 0.47
C GLY A 627 -30.11 -13.67 -0.51
N GLY A 628 -30.88 -13.45 -1.60
CA GLY A 628 -31.10 -12.13 -2.23
C GLY A 628 -29.91 -11.42 -2.88
N GLY A 629 -29.86 -11.45 -4.22
CA GLY A 629 -29.10 -10.47 -5.00
C GLY A 629 -29.93 -9.19 -5.26
N SER A 630 -29.28 -8.03 -5.23
CA SER A 630 -29.45 -6.98 -6.25
C SER A 630 -28.44 -5.83 -6.09
N PHE A 631 -27.93 -5.34 -7.24
CA PHE A 631 -27.15 -4.10 -7.51
C PHE A 631 -25.72 -4.05 -6.93
N GLY A 632 -24.66 -3.60 -7.58
CA GLY A 632 -24.40 -2.94 -8.86
C GLY A 632 -22.99 -2.32 -8.77
N GLY A 633 -22.14 -2.50 -9.78
CA GLY A 633 -21.44 -1.37 -10.43
C GLY A 633 -19.96 -1.18 -10.08
N GLY A 634 -19.10 -1.40 -11.08
CA GLY A 634 -18.09 -0.44 -11.55
C GLY A 634 -16.79 -0.18 -10.75
N GLY A 635 -15.66 -0.33 -11.45
CA GLY A 635 -14.64 0.73 -11.50
C GLY A 635 -13.23 0.42 -10.97
N PHE A 636 -12.24 0.50 -11.89
CA PHE A 636 -10.86 1.03 -11.82
C PHE A 636 -10.06 0.98 -10.49
N GLY A 637 -8.76 0.73 -10.40
CA GLY A 637 -7.65 0.60 -11.36
C GLY A 637 -6.31 0.78 -10.60
N GLY A 638 -5.18 0.45 -11.26
CA GLY A 638 -3.79 0.79 -10.88
C GLY A 638 -3.21 0.08 -9.63
N GLY A 639 -1.97 -0.36 -9.54
CA GLY A 639 -0.78 -0.25 -10.39
C GLY A 639 0.44 -0.55 -9.50
N GLY A 640 1.53 -1.05 -10.09
CA GLY A 640 2.88 -0.97 -9.51
C GLY A 640 3.41 -2.25 -8.87
N GLY A 641 4.31 -2.92 -9.57
CA GLY A 641 5.26 -3.86 -8.97
C GLY A 641 6.56 -3.16 -8.60
N PHE A 642 7.35 -3.77 -7.71
CA PHE A 642 8.81 -3.85 -7.82
C PHE A 642 9.33 -5.03 -7.00
N SER A 643 10.39 -5.62 -7.55
CA SER A 643 11.11 -6.84 -7.20
C SER A 643 11.93 -6.78 -5.91
N GLY A 644 12.11 -7.92 -5.25
CA GLY A 644 13.19 -8.17 -4.30
C GLY A 644 13.31 -9.66 -3.99
N GLY A 645 14.33 -10.32 -4.55
CA GLY A 645 14.63 -11.73 -4.30
C GLY A 645 15.58 -11.94 -3.12
N GLY A 646 15.51 -13.12 -2.52
CA GLY A 646 16.47 -13.64 -1.54
C GLY A 646 16.03 -15.01 -1.04
N GLY A 647 16.84 -16.05 -1.26
CA GLY A 647 16.58 -17.43 -0.84
C GLY A 647 17.42 -17.88 0.37
N PHE A 648 17.29 -19.19 0.67
CA PHE A 648 17.94 -20.03 1.72
C PHE A 648 17.34 -19.89 3.13
N GLY A 649 17.06 -20.93 3.93
CA GLY A 649 17.06 -22.41 3.91
C GLY A 649 16.12 -22.85 5.08
N GLY A 650 15.58 -24.05 5.28
CA GLY A 650 16.16 -25.39 5.15
C GLY A 650 16.37 -26.02 6.54
N GLY A 651 15.33 -26.64 7.12
CA GLY A 651 15.36 -27.51 8.32
C GLY A 651 14.10 -27.32 9.20
N GLY A 652 13.38 -28.30 9.74
CA GLY A 652 13.54 -29.75 9.77
C GLY A 652 13.43 -30.28 11.21
N GLY A 653 12.21 -30.54 11.72
CA GLY A 653 11.94 -31.54 12.77
C GLY A 653 11.25 -31.08 14.06
N GLY A 654 10.33 -31.93 14.56
CA GLY A 654 9.88 -31.97 15.96
C GLY A 654 8.47 -31.42 16.20
N GLY A 655 7.51 -32.28 16.56
CA GLY A 655 6.14 -31.89 16.90
C GLY A 655 5.81 -32.15 18.37
N GLY A 656 4.81 -31.43 18.88
CA GLY A 656 4.01 -31.79 20.05
C GLY A 656 4.23 -30.92 21.28
N GLY A 657 3.37 -29.92 21.47
CA GLY A 657 3.27 -29.11 22.70
C GLY A 657 2.58 -27.79 22.37
N GLY A 658 1.44 -27.50 22.99
CA GLY A 658 0.60 -26.34 22.68
C GLY A 658 1.05 -25.04 23.36
N GLY A 659 2.24 -25.01 23.97
CA GLY A 659 2.80 -23.82 24.65
C GLY A 659 3.77 -23.03 23.77
N PHE A 660 3.90 -21.73 24.06
CA PHE A 660 4.93 -20.89 23.49
C PHE A 660 6.32 -21.33 23.97
N SER A 661 7.25 -21.47 23.03
CA SER A 661 8.67 -21.68 23.28
C SER A 661 9.45 -20.75 22.37
N GLY A 662 10.22 -19.83 22.94
CA GLY A 662 10.92 -18.80 22.18
C GLY A 662 12.09 -18.22 22.94
N GLY A 663 13.24 -18.13 22.28
CA GLY A 663 14.49 -17.66 22.89
C GLY A 663 15.54 -17.39 21.83
N GLY A 664 16.62 -16.71 22.23
CA GLY A 664 17.74 -16.45 21.35
C GLY A 664 18.67 -15.34 21.85
N ARG A 665 19.70 -15.05 21.06
CA ARG A 665 20.67 -13.99 21.37
C ARG A 665 20.06 -12.61 21.11
N PHE A 666 20.34 -11.64 21.97
CA PHE A 666 19.84 -10.27 21.86
C PHE A 666 20.94 -9.21 21.85
#